data_AF-A0A166IP50-F1
#
_entry.id   AF-A0A166IP50-F1
#
_cell.length_a   1.000
_cell.length_b   1.000
_cell.length_c   1.000
_cell.angle_alpha   90.00
_cell.angle_beta   90.00
_cell.angle_gamma   90.00
#
_symmetry.space_group_name_H-M   'P 1'
#
loop_
_entity.id
_entity.type
_entity.pdbx_description
1 polymer ?
#
loop_
_entity_poly.entity_id
_entity_poly.type
_entity_poly.pdbx_seq_one_letter_code
_entity_poly.pdbx_strand_id
1 'polypeptide(L)'
;MEAPKVEEISHPPMDQLQGLEYCIDSNPSWGEAIALGFQHYILALGTAVMIPTFLVPLMGGSDNDKVRVIQTLLFVGGINTLIQTLFGTRLPTVIGGSWAFMVPIMSIIHDRSLTAILDPHVRFLSTMRAIQGALIVGSSVQIILGYSQLWAIFSRFFSPLGMVPVVALVGFGLFDRGFPVVGQCVEIGVPMLILFVAFSQYLKHFQTKQVPILERFALLISVALIWAYAHLLTASGAYKHHPEETQMHCRTDKANLISAAPWIKIPYPLQWGAPTFDAGHAFGMMAAVIVSLIESTGAYKAASRLASATPPPAHVLSRGIGWQGIGILLDGLFGTLTGSTVSVENVGLLGSTRVGSRRVIQISAGFMIFFAILGKFGALFASIPFTIFAAIYCVLFGLVASVGLSFLQFTNMNSMRSLFIVGVSFYLGLSIPEYFRQYTAGALHGPSHTNAEWFNDFLNTIFGSSPTVALIVAVFLDNTLEFKESAKDRGMSWWAKFRSFKGDSRNEEFYTLPFNLNRFFPPSFNLSLFSELSVERYIMADDKEMSGPVVDGNNEVTGHIISTTIGGKNGEPKQTVSYMAERVVGTGSFGVVFQAKCLETGETVAIKKVLQDRRYKNRELQLMRTMSHPNVVGLKHCFFSTTSNNELFLNLVMEYVPETMYRVLKHYSNANQQMPLIYVKLYTYQIFRGLAYMHAVPGVCHRDLKPQNVLVDPVTHQVKICDFGSAKMLVKGEANISYICSRFYRAPELIFGATEYTTSIDIWSAGCVLAELLLGQPLFPGENAVGQLVEIIKVLGTPTREEIRCMNPNYTDFRFPQIKAHPWHKVFHKRMPPEAIDLASRLLQYSPSLRCSALDACSHPFFDELREPNARLPNGRPLPPLFDFKQELSGASADLVNRLIPDHVKRQMGLQFLHPTGTGT
;
A
#
# COMPACT_ATOMS: atom_id res chain seq x y z
N MET A 1 -24.54 11.67 37.31
CA MET A 1 -24.74 11.28 35.90
C MET A 1 -23.44 10.69 35.41
N GLU A 2 -23.40 9.36 35.22
CA GLU A 2 -22.27 8.69 34.59
C GLU A 2 -22.07 9.26 33.18
N ALA A 3 -20.80 9.49 32.80
CA ALA A 3 -20.46 9.86 31.43
C ALA A 3 -20.97 8.76 30.48
N PRO A 4 -21.62 9.10 29.36
CA PRO A 4 -22.14 8.10 28.44
C PRO A 4 -20.98 7.21 27.96
N LYS A 5 -21.15 5.89 28.12
CA LYS A 5 -20.23 4.89 27.55
C LYS A 5 -20.14 5.17 26.05
N VAL A 6 -18.93 5.36 25.55
CA VAL A 6 -18.67 5.44 24.11
C VAL A 6 -19.15 4.12 23.52
N GLU A 7 -20.15 4.18 22.65
CA GLU A 7 -20.55 3.02 21.85
C GLU A 7 -19.31 2.51 21.12
N GLU A 8 -18.85 1.31 21.47
CA GLU A 8 -17.84 0.60 20.70
C GLU A 8 -18.38 0.45 19.28
N ILE A 9 -17.83 1.19 18.32
CA ILE A 9 -18.13 1.00 16.91
C ILE A 9 -17.72 -0.44 16.59
N SER A 10 -18.71 -1.32 16.43
CA SER A 10 -18.51 -2.76 16.22
C SER A 10 -17.69 -3.07 14.97
N HIS A 11 -17.65 -2.14 14.00
CA HIS A 11 -16.96 -2.28 12.72
C HIS A 11 -16.18 -1.00 12.35
N PRO A 12 -14.95 -0.81 12.86
CA PRO A 12 -14.12 0.33 12.46
C PRO A 12 -13.72 0.25 10.97
N PRO A 13 -13.54 1.39 10.28
CA PRO A 13 -13.03 1.41 8.91
C PRO A 13 -11.68 0.70 8.79
N MET A 14 -11.56 -0.25 7.85
CA MET A 14 -10.34 -1.03 7.66
C MET A 14 -9.64 -0.71 6.34
N ASP A 15 -8.30 -0.67 6.40
CA ASP A 15 -7.42 -0.53 5.24
C ASP A 15 -7.53 -1.74 4.29
N GLN A 16 -7.66 -2.94 4.84
CA GLN A 16 -7.74 -4.21 4.10
C GLN A 16 -9.08 -4.90 4.35
N LEU A 17 -9.59 -5.59 3.32
CA LEU A 17 -10.81 -6.40 3.45
C LEU A 17 -10.49 -7.69 4.20
N GLN A 18 -11.39 -8.11 5.09
CA GLN A 18 -11.27 -9.38 5.81
C GLN A 18 -11.58 -10.55 4.86
N GLY A 19 -10.92 -11.69 5.09
CA GLY A 19 -11.21 -12.94 4.38
C GLY A 19 -10.54 -13.12 3.03
N LEU A 20 -9.65 -12.21 2.61
CA LEU A 20 -8.75 -12.42 1.47
C LEU A 20 -7.71 -13.49 1.78
N GLU A 21 -7.57 -14.48 0.91
CA GLU A 21 -6.62 -15.59 1.12
C GLU A 21 -5.22 -15.25 0.58
N TYR A 22 -5.17 -14.57 -0.56
CA TYR A 22 -3.93 -14.11 -1.17
C TYR A 22 -3.99 -12.62 -1.47
N CYS A 23 -3.17 -11.83 -0.78
CA CYS A 23 -2.90 -10.42 -1.06
C CYS A 23 -1.92 -10.25 -2.25
N ILE A 24 -1.73 -9.01 -2.70
CA ILE A 24 -0.95 -8.65 -3.91
C ILE A 24 0.42 -9.32 -4.08
N ASP A 25 1.22 -9.41 -3.02
CA ASP A 25 2.58 -10.00 -3.09
C ASP A 25 2.63 -11.46 -2.61
N SER A 26 1.53 -11.99 -2.08
CA SER A 26 1.39 -13.42 -1.79
C SER A 26 0.92 -14.17 -3.05
N ASN A 27 1.39 -15.39 -3.24
CA ASN A 27 1.08 -16.16 -4.44
C ASN A 27 0.61 -17.57 -4.07
N PRO A 28 -0.45 -18.08 -4.74
CA PRO A 28 -0.84 -19.47 -4.61
C PRO A 28 0.23 -20.41 -5.18
N SER A 29 0.07 -21.71 -4.94
CA SER A 29 0.93 -22.72 -5.55
C SER A 29 0.92 -22.63 -7.08
N TRP A 30 1.97 -23.08 -7.76
CA TRP A 30 2.06 -22.95 -9.21
C TRP A 30 0.87 -23.57 -9.96
N GLY A 31 0.41 -24.75 -9.54
CA GLY A 31 -0.75 -25.40 -10.16
C GLY A 31 -2.03 -24.58 -10.01
N GLU A 32 -2.28 -24.05 -8.80
CA GLU A 32 -3.43 -23.18 -8.54
C GLU A 32 -3.31 -21.85 -9.29
N ALA A 33 -2.12 -21.24 -9.31
CA ALA A 33 -1.86 -19.99 -10.01
C ALA A 33 -2.12 -20.11 -11.52
N ILE A 34 -1.75 -21.25 -12.11
CA ILE A 34 -2.02 -21.56 -13.52
C ILE A 34 -3.53 -21.68 -13.78
N ALA A 35 -4.26 -22.43 -12.95
CA ALA A 35 -5.70 -22.58 -13.11
C ALA A 35 -6.45 -21.24 -12.92
N LEU A 36 -6.06 -20.44 -11.92
CA LEU A 36 -6.63 -19.11 -11.69
C LEU A 36 -6.28 -18.14 -12.83
N GLY A 37 -5.05 -18.20 -13.34
CA GLY A 37 -4.63 -17.40 -14.50
C GLY A 37 -5.45 -17.75 -15.75
N PHE A 38 -5.73 -19.04 -15.96
CA PHE A 38 -6.62 -19.49 -17.04
C PHE A 38 -8.06 -18.97 -16.86
N GLN A 39 -8.56 -18.90 -15.63
CA GLN A 39 -9.88 -18.34 -15.33
C GLN A 39 -10.01 -16.85 -15.71
N HIS A 40 -9.00 -16.04 -15.40
CA HIS A 40 -8.93 -14.64 -15.81
C HIS A 40 -8.87 -14.49 -17.34
N TYR A 41 -8.14 -15.38 -18.03
CA TYR A 41 -8.11 -15.43 -19.49
C TYR A 41 -9.48 -15.71 -20.08
N ILE A 42 -10.19 -16.74 -19.59
CA ILE A 42 -11.54 -17.08 -20.06
C ILE A 42 -12.47 -15.87 -19.91
N LEU A 43 -12.42 -15.17 -18.77
CA LEU A 43 -13.25 -14.00 -18.55
C LEU A 43 -12.90 -12.83 -19.50
N ALA A 44 -11.61 -12.62 -19.79
CA ALA A 44 -11.15 -11.59 -20.72
C ALA A 44 -11.59 -11.84 -22.17
N LEU A 45 -11.86 -13.10 -22.57
CA LEU A 45 -12.38 -13.42 -23.90
C LEU A 45 -13.73 -12.78 -24.18
N GLY A 46 -14.61 -12.65 -23.17
CA GLY A 46 -15.97 -12.14 -23.38
C GLY A 46 -15.96 -10.80 -24.12
N THR A 47 -15.31 -9.78 -23.55
CA THR A 47 -15.18 -8.46 -24.20
C THR A 47 -14.36 -8.51 -25.49
N ALA A 48 -13.29 -9.32 -25.53
CA ALA A 48 -12.44 -9.46 -26.72
C ALA A 48 -13.16 -10.06 -27.94
N VAL A 49 -14.23 -10.83 -27.72
CA VAL A 49 -15.05 -11.43 -28.78
C VAL A 49 -16.28 -10.59 -29.09
N MET A 50 -16.95 -10.02 -28.09
CA MET A 50 -18.18 -9.24 -28.29
C MET A 50 -17.94 -8.00 -29.14
N ILE A 51 -16.88 -7.22 -28.86
CA ILE A 51 -16.62 -5.97 -29.58
C ILE A 51 -16.41 -6.23 -31.09
N PRO A 52 -15.49 -7.12 -31.53
CA PRO A 52 -15.32 -7.41 -32.95
C PRO A 52 -16.54 -8.08 -33.58
N THR A 53 -17.28 -8.90 -32.84
CA THR A 53 -18.51 -9.54 -33.37
C THR A 53 -19.58 -8.52 -33.74
N PHE A 54 -19.66 -7.42 -32.99
CA PHE A 54 -20.57 -6.32 -33.30
C PHE A 54 -20.06 -5.44 -34.45
N LEU A 55 -18.78 -5.04 -34.41
CA LEU A 55 -18.25 -3.97 -35.28
C LEU A 55 -17.74 -4.45 -36.64
N VAL A 56 -17.09 -5.61 -36.72
CA VAL A 56 -16.46 -6.08 -37.96
C VAL A 56 -17.45 -6.26 -39.12
N PRO A 57 -18.66 -6.81 -38.92
CA PRO A 57 -19.66 -6.90 -39.98
C PRO A 57 -20.10 -5.53 -40.52
N LEU A 58 -20.24 -4.52 -39.65
CA LEU A 58 -20.65 -3.17 -40.04
C LEU A 58 -19.62 -2.51 -40.97
N MET A 59 -18.35 -2.87 -40.81
CA MET A 59 -17.25 -2.40 -41.66
C MET A 59 -17.18 -3.12 -43.02
N GLY A 60 -17.96 -4.19 -43.22
CA GLY A 60 -17.87 -5.07 -44.39
C GLY A 60 -16.89 -6.25 -44.23
N GLY A 61 -16.41 -6.51 -43.01
CA GLY A 61 -15.47 -7.59 -42.74
C GLY A 61 -16.13 -8.98 -42.69
N SER A 62 -15.36 -10.00 -43.07
CA SER A 62 -15.79 -11.40 -43.06
C SER A 62 -15.60 -12.08 -41.69
N ASP A 63 -16.10 -13.31 -41.53
CA ASP A 63 -15.81 -14.14 -40.34
C ASP A 63 -14.30 -14.38 -40.14
N ASN A 64 -13.53 -14.46 -41.23
CA ASN A 64 -12.08 -14.56 -41.16
C ASN A 64 -11.45 -13.28 -40.59
N ASP A 65 -11.94 -12.11 -41.00
CA ASP A 65 -11.46 -10.82 -40.51
C ASP A 65 -11.82 -10.65 -39.03
N LYS A 66 -13.05 -11.05 -38.65
CA LYS A 66 -13.52 -11.07 -37.27
C LYS A 66 -12.58 -11.86 -36.35
N VAL A 67 -12.24 -13.10 -36.73
CA VAL A 67 -11.30 -13.92 -35.95
C VAL A 67 -9.92 -13.26 -35.88
N ARG A 68 -9.42 -12.69 -36.97
CA ARG A 68 -8.11 -12.01 -36.99
C ARG A 68 -8.09 -10.79 -36.05
N VAL A 69 -9.17 -10.03 -35.98
CA VAL A 69 -9.30 -8.90 -35.04
C VAL A 69 -9.35 -9.41 -33.61
N ILE A 70 -10.12 -10.46 -33.31
CA ILE A 70 -10.18 -11.08 -31.97
C ILE A 70 -8.79 -11.54 -31.51
N GLN A 71 -8.05 -12.25 -32.37
CA GLN A 71 -6.68 -12.70 -32.07
C GLN A 71 -5.75 -11.51 -31.80
N THR A 72 -5.86 -10.46 -32.60
CA THR A 72 -5.02 -9.25 -32.45
C THR A 72 -5.32 -8.53 -31.14
N LEU A 73 -6.60 -8.32 -30.83
CA LEU A 73 -7.03 -7.69 -29.59
C LEU A 73 -6.60 -8.47 -28.35
N LEU A 74 -6.72 -9.80 -28.38
CA LEU A 74 -6.28 -10.67 -27.28
C LEU A 74 -4.76 -10.66 -27.11
N PHE A 75 -4.01 -10.71 -28.21
CA PHE A 75 -2.55 -10.69 -28.20
C PHE A 75 -2.01 -9.39 -27.59
N VAL A 76 -2.50 -8.24 -28.09
CA VAL A 76 -2.08 -6.93 -27.60
C VAL A 76 -2.60 -6.68 -26.17
N GLY A 77 -3.81 -7.13 -25.84
CA GLY A 77 -4.32 -7.10 -24.46
C GLY A 77 -3.43 -7.88 -23.48
N GLY A 78 -2.89 -9.03 -23.90
CA GLY A 78 -1.91 -9.78 -23.11
C GLY A 78 -0.61 -9.01 -22.90
N ILE A 79 -0.07 -8.38 -23.95
CA ILE A 79 1.12 -7.51 -23.85
C ILE A 79 0.84 -6.33 -22.91
N ASN A 80 -0.28 -5.64 -23.08
CA ASN A 80 -0.69 -4.51 -22.26
C ASN A 80 -0.89 -4.91 -20.79
N THR A 81 -1.40 -6.10 -20.52
CA THR A 81 -1.54 -6.66 -19.17
C THR A 81 -0.16 -6.90 -18.52
N LEU A 82 0.80 -7.47 -19.25
CA LEU A 82 2.17 -7.63 -18.74
C LEU A 82 2.81 -6.27 -18.45
N ILE A 83 2.68 -5.31 -19.37
CA ILE A 83 3.23 -3.96 -19.20
C ILE A 83 2.63 -3.28 -17.96
N GLN A 84 1.32 -3.36 -17.76
CA GLN A 84 0.67 -2.75 -16.58
C GLN A 84 1.06 -3.38 -15.26
N THR A 85 1.11 -4.72 -15.22
CA THR A 85 1.47 -5.46 -14.00
C THR A 85 2.96 -5.35 -13.66
N LEU A 86 3.84 -5.10 -14.64
CA LEU A 86 5.28 -4.95 -14.44
C LEU A 86 5.71 -3.50 -14.19
N PHE A 87 5.26 -2.56 -15.05
CA PHE A 87 5.78 -1.19 -15.12
C PHE A 87 4.74 -0.10 -14.84
N GLY A 88 3.47 -0.40 -15.07
CA GLY A 88 2.36 0.53 -14.84
C GLY A 88 2.00 0.67 -13.36
N THR A 89 0.75 0.39 -12.99
CA THR A 89 0.34 0.48 -11.58
C THR A 89 0.92 -0.65 -10.73
N ARG A 90 1.31 -1.78 -11.35
CA ARG A 90 1.65 -3.04 -10.66
C ARG A 90 0.50 -3.67 -9.87
N LEU A 91 -0.72 -3.19 -10.03
CA LEU A 91 -1.91 -3.85 -9.49
C LEU A 91 -2.23 -5.12 -10.30
N PRO A 92 -2.95 -6.10 -9.72
CA PRO A 92 -3.40 -7.30 -10.42
C PRO A 92 -4.58 -6.96 -11.36
N THR A 93 -4.33 -6.21 -12.43
CA THR A 93 -5.37 -5.76 -13.37
C THR A 93 -5.11 -6.33 -14.77
N VAL A 94 -6.11 -7.01 -15.34
CA VAL A 94 -6.12 -7.39 -16.76
C VAL A 94 -6.48 -6.16 -17.60
N ILE A 95 -5.79 -6.00 -18.73
CA ILE A 95 -6.04 -4.95 -19.71
C ILE A 95 -6.64 -5.58 -20.96
N GLY A 96 -7.72 -4.99 -21.47
CA GLY A 96 -8.44 -5.49 -22.64
C GLY A 96 -9.23 -4.41 -23.37
N GLY A 97 -9.93 -4.79 -24.43
CA GLY A 97 -10.70 -3.87 -25.27
C GLY A 97 -11.79 -3.13 -24.49
N SER A 98 -12.04 -1.88 -24.88
CA SER A 98 -12.97 -1.00 -24.18
C SER A 98 -14.17 -0.59 -25.03
N TRP A 99 -15.33 -0.51 -24.39
CA TRP A 99 -16.56 0.02 -24.97
C TRP A 99 -16.61 1.54 -25.00
N ALA A 100 -15.70 2.23 -24.30
CA ALA A 100 -15.58 3.69 -24.36
C ALA A 100 -15.31 4.21 -25.78
N PHE A 101 -14.75 3.36 -26.64
CA PHE A 101 -14.38 3.68 -28.01
C PHE A 101 -15.51 3.45 -29.02
N MET A 102 -16.67 2.94 -28.58
CA MET A 102 -17.74 2.52 -29.48
C MET A 102 -18.31 3.68 -30.30
N VAL A 103 -18.60 4.81 -29.65
CA VAL A 103 -19.16 6.00 -30.31
C VAL A 103 -18.23 6.53 -31.41
N PRO A 104 -16.95 6.84 -31.14
CA PRO A 104 -16.07 7.34 -32.19
C PRO A 104 -15.78 6.29 -33.27
N ILE A 105 -15.70 5.00 -32.93
CA ILE A 105 -15.56 3.95 -33.95
C ILE A 105 -16.79 3.90 -34.87
N MET A 106 -17.99 3.97 -34.29
CA MET A 106 -19.24 4.00 -35.07
C MET A 106 -19.31 5.23 -35.98
N SER A 107 -18.84 6.39 -35.51
CA SER A 107 -18.73 7.59 -36.35
C SER A 107 -17.79 7.36 -37.54
N ILE A 108 -16.60 6.79 -37.31
CA ILE A 108 -15.65 6.43 -38.39
C ILE A 108 -16.27 5.42 -39.36
N ILE A 109 -17.01 4.43 -38.88
CA ILE A 109 -17.68 3.43 -39.74
C ILE A 109 -18.71 4.10 -40.68
N HIS A 110 -19.42 5.12 -40.20
CA HIS A 110 -20.46 5.82 -40.97
C HIS A 110 -19.95 7.03 -41.74
N ASP A 111 -18.64 7.30 -41.72
CA ASP A 111 -18.02 8.36 -42.51
C ASP A 111 -18.38 8.21 -44.01
N ARG A 112 -18.75 9.32 -44.66
CA ARG A 112 -19.22 9.31 -46.06
C ARG A 112 -18.14 8.81 -47.02
N SER A 113 -16.87 9.09 -46.76
CA SER A 113 -15.77 8.64 -47.61
C SER A 113 -15.56 7.13 -47.55
N LEU A 114 -15.83 6.52 -46.39
CA LEU A 114 -15.68 5.08 -46.17
C LEU A 114 -16.93 4.30 -46.60
N THR A 115 -18.12 4.82 -46.31
CA THR A 115 -19.39 4.21 -46.72
C THR A 115 -19.61 4.24 -48.23
N ALA A 116 -19.01 5.19 -48.95
CA ALA A 116 -19.02 5.23 -50.42
C ALA A 116 -18.23 4.09 -51.10
N ILE A 117 -17.40 3.35 -50.35
CA ILE A 117 -16.63 2.21 -50.87
C ILE A 117 -17.57 1.00 -51.04
N LEU A 118 -17.80 0.61 -52.30
CA LEU A 118 -18.71 -0.49 -52.66
C LEU A 118 -18.15 -1.88 -52.32
N ASP A 119 -16.83 -2.07 -52.43
CA ASP A 119 -16.20 -3.36 -52.12
C ASP A 119 -16.11 -3.57 -50.59
N PRO A 120 -16.76 -4.62 -50.02
CA PRO A 120 -16.83 -4.81 -48.58
C PRO A 120 -15.47 -5.00 -47.91
N HIS A 121 -14.54 -5.70 -48.56
CA HIS A 121 -13.24 -5.99 -47.98
C HIS A 121 -12.32 -4.77 -48.01
N VAL A 122 -12.33 -4.01 -49.10
CA VAL A 122 -11.61 -2.73 -49.19
C VAL A 122 -12.18 -1.73 -48.20
N ARG A 123 -13.51 -1.69 -48.00
CA ARG A 123 -14.15 -0.87 -46.98
C ARG A 123 -13.64 -1.26 -45.59
N PHE A 124 -13.66 -2.55 -45.25
CA PHE A 124 -13.15 -3.04 -43.98
C PHE A 124 -11.70 -2.62 -43.72
N LEU A 125 -10.80 -2.84 -44.68
CA LEU A 125 -9.40 -2.45 -44.55
C LEU A 125 -9.22 -0.94 -44.42
N SER A 126 -9.98 -0.14 -45.18
CA SER A 126 -9.90 1.32 -45.14
C SER A 126 -10.40 1.87 -43.80
N THR A 127 -11.51 1.34 -43.29
CA THR A 127 -12.03 1.71 -41.96
C THR A 127 -11.10 1.26 -40.84
N MET A 128 -10.51 0.06 -40.91
CA MET A 128 -9.49 -0.38 -39.94
C MET A 128 -8.30 0.58 -39.89
N ARG A 129 -7.79 1.01 -41.05
CA ARG A 129 -6.66 1.96 -41.13
C ARG A 129 -6.99 3.34 -40.58
N ALA A 130 -8.23 3.80 -40.73
CA ALA A 130 -8.71 5.04 -40.13
C ALA A 130 -8.77 4.95 -38.60
N ILE A 131 -9.33 3.85 -38.07
CA ILE A 131 -9.36 3.57 -36.64
C ILE A 131 -7.94 3.48 -36.07
N GLN A 132 -7.01 2.82 -36.77
CA GLN A 132 -5.61 2.75 -36.36
C GLN A 132 -4.97 4.15 -36.24
N GLY A 133 -5.16 5.02 -37.24
CA GLY A 133 -4.62 6.38 -37.21
C GLY A 133 -5.22 7.21 -36.07
N ALA A 134 -6.54 7.10 -35.86
CA ALA A 134 -7.25 7.76 -34.78
C ALA A 134 -6.77 7.29 -33.40
N LEU A 135 -6.57 5.98 -33.19
CA LEU A 135 -6.03 5.42 -31.94
C LEU A 135 -4.59 5.88 -31.68
N ILE A 136 -3.73 5.87 -32.70
CA ILE A 136 -2.33 6.35 -32.58
C ILE A 136 -2.31 7.80 -32.12
N VAL A 137 -3.08 8.69 -32.75
CA VAL A 137 -3.15 10.10 -32.36
C VAL A 137 -3.77 10.25 -30.97
N GLY A 138 -4.91 9.60 -30.72
CA GLY A 138 -5.61 9.65 -29.43
C GLY A 138 -4.74 9.18 -28.26
N SER A 139 -3.92 8.14 -28.46
CA SER A 139 -3.04 7.59 -27.42
C SER A 139 -2.08 8.62 -26.82
N SER A 140 -1.66 9.61 -27.61
CA SER A 140 -0.75 10.67 -27.18
C SER A 140 -1.29 11.44 -25.97
N VAL A 141 -2.61 11.60 -25.84
CA VAL A 141 -3.25 12.29 -24.71
C VAL A 141 -2.94 11.59 -23.39
N GLN A 142 -3.16 10.28 -23.31
CA GLN A 142 -2.87 9.52 -22.08
C GLN A 142 -1.37 9.43 -21.79
N ILE A 143 -0.54 9.28 -22.83
CA ILE A 143 0.94 9.27 -22.68
C ILE A 143 1.41 10.59 -22.08
N ILE A 144 0.96 11.72 -22.65
CA ILE A 144 1.31 13.06 -22.17
C ILE A 144 0.77 13.25 -20.76
N LEU A 145 -0.53 13.07 -20.51
CA LEU A 145 -1.13 13.29 -19.18
C LEU A 145 -0.53 12.41 -18.09
N GLY A 146 -0.20 11.15 -18.42
CA GLY A 146 0.38 10.18 -17.50
C GLY A 146 1.83 10.48 -17.13
N TYR A 147 2.71 10.66 -18.12
CA TYR A 147 4.15 10.86 -17.87
C TYR A 147 4.52 12.29 -17.47
N SER A 148 3.73 13.29 -17.88
CA SER A 148 3.91 14.68 -17.40
C SER A 148 3.44 14.90 -15.96
N GLN A 149 2.82 13.89 -15.33
CA GLN A 149 2.20 13.99 -14.00
C GLN A 149 1.01 14.95 -13.91
N LEU A 150 0.48 15.44 -15.04
CA LEU A 150 -0.75 16.24 -15.04
C LEU A 150 -1.93 15.47 -14.44
N TRP A 151 -2.04 14.17 -14.72
CA TRP A 151 -3.06 13.35 -14.07
C TRP A 151 -2.84 13.19 -12.56
N ALA A 152 -1.58 13.11 -12.10
CA ALA A 152 -1.28 13.11 -10.68
C ALA A 152 -1.75 14.40 -9.99
N ILE A 153 -1.56 15.56 -10.64
CA ILE A 153 -2.05 16.86 -10.15
C ILE A 153 -3.58 16.85 -10.08
N PHE A 154 -4.26 16.45 -11.16
CA PHE A 154 -5.72 16.39 -11.19
C PHE A 154 -6.29 15.44 -10.13
N SER A 155 -5.63 14.30 -9.89
CA SER A 155 -6.06 13.35 -8.85
C SER A 155 -6.01 13.91 -7.42
N ARG A 156 -5.36 15.06 -7.19
CA ARG A 156 -5.38 15.77 -5.90
C ARG A 156 -6.75 16.36 -5.56
N PHE A 157 -7.64 16.54 -6.54
CA PHE A 157 -9.01 16.97 -6.31
C PHE A 157 -9.95 15.82 -5.88
N PHE A 158 -9.45 14.58 -5.89
CA PHE A 158 -10.23 13.40 -5.51
C PHE A 158 -10.21 13.17 -3.99
N SER A 159 -11.38 12.97 -3.40
CA SER A 159 -11.57 12.54 -2.00
C SER A 159 -12.23 11.16 -1.97
N PRO A 160 -12.22 10.44 -0.82
CA PRO A 160 -12.99 9.21 -0.71
C PRO A 160 -14.46 9.41 -1.07
N LEU A 161 -15.09 10.48 -0.58
CA LEU A 161 -16.48 10.83 -0.88
C LEU A 161 -16.73 11.00 -2.38
N GLY A 162 -15.90 11.79 -3.06
CA GLY A 162 -16.04 12.05 -4.50
C GLY A 162 -15.79 10.81 -5.35
N MET A 163 -14.95 9.87 -4.90
CA MET A 163 -14.66 8.63 -5.62
C MET A 163 -15.69 7.52 -5.39
N VAL A 164 -16.58 7.62 -4.40
CA VAL A 164 -17.68 6.65 -4.18
C VAL A 164 -18.50 6.44 -5.46
N PRO A 165 -19.17 7.47 -6.03
CA PRO A 165 -20.01 7.27 -7.20
C PRO A 165 -19.20 6.88 -8.44
N VAL A 166 -17.96 7.37 -8.57
CA VAL A 166 -17.09 7.03 -9.72
C VAL A 166 -16.76 5.55 -9.73
N VAL A 167 -16.23 5.02 -8.63
CA VAL A 167 -15.83 3.61 -8.55
C VAL A 167 -17.06 2.70 -8.57
N ALA A 168 -18.16 3.12 -7.95
CA ALA A 168 -19.39 2.34 -7.95
C ALA A 168 -20.01 2.25 -9.36
N LEU A 169 -20.02 3.35 -10.12
CA LEU A 169 -20.54 3.38 -11.48
C LEU A 169 -19.59 2.76 -12.52
N VAL A 170 -18.31 2.52 -12.21
CA VAL A 170 -17.47 1.64 -13.04
C VAL A 170 -18.07 0.23 -13.11
N GLY A 171 -18.71 -0.24 -12.03
CA GLY A 171 -19.48 -1.49 -12.02
C GLY A 171 -20.93 -1.28 -12.47
N PHE A 172 -21.71 -0.50 -11.71
CA PHE A 172 -23.15 -0.31 -11.97
C PHE A 172 -23.46 0.32 -13.32
N GLY A 173 -22.59 1.16 -13.87
CA GLY A 173 -22.79 1.79 -15.17
C GLY A 173 -22.72 0.83 -16.36
N LEU A 174 -22.34 -0.43 -16.14
CA LEU A 174 -22.27 -1.49 -17.16
C LEU A 174 -23.47 -2.46 -17.09
N PHE A 175 -24.58 -2.02 -16.50
CA PHE A 175 -25.76 -2.87 -16.26
C PHE A 175 -26.39 -3.39 -17.55
N ASP A 176 -26.26 -2.67 -18.66
CA ASP A 176 -26.71 -3.04 -20.00
C ASP A 176 -26.05 -4.33 -20.51
N ARG A 177 -24.82 -4.61 -20.06
CA ARG A 177 -24.07 -5.82 -20.42
C ARG A 177 -24.33 -7.02 -19.52
N GLY A 178 -25.09 -6.83 -18.45
CA GLY A 178 -25.48 -7.88 -17.51
C GLY A 178 -26.80 -8.52 -17.92
N PHE A 179 -27.84 -8.28 -17.11
CA PHE A 179 -29.12 -8.97 -17.22
C PHE A 179 -29.85 -8.75 -18.56
N PRO A 180 -29.79 -7.58 -19.23
CA PRO A 180 -30.41 -7.42 -20.54
C PRO A 180 -29.89 -8.41 -21.59
N VAL A 181 -28.59 -8.72 -21.57
CA VAL A 181 -27.98 -9.75 -22.45
C VAL A 181 -28.36 -11.17 -22.00
N VAL A 182 -28.48 -11.41 -20.68
CA VAL A 182 -29.03 -12.66 -20.15
C VAL A 182 -30.47 -12.89 -20.65
N GLY A 183 -31.26 -11.83 -20.75
CA GLY A 183 -32.64 -11.86 -21.25
C GLY A 183 -32.78 -12.33 -22.70
N GLN A 184 -31.73 -12.20 -23.52
CA GLN A 184 -31.71 -12.69 -24.90
C GLN A 184 -31.67 -14.23 -24.98
N CYS A 185 -31.21 -14.90 -23.92
CA CYS A 185 -31.25 -16.36 -23.80
C CYS A 185 -31.33 -16.80 -22.33
N VAL A 186 -32.53 -16.73 -21.76
CA VAL A 186 -32.77 -17.02 -20.33
C VAL A 186 -32.48 -18.48 -19.97
N GLU A 187 -32.66 -19.40 -20.92
CA GLU A 187 -32.47 -20.85 -20.74
C GLU A 187 -31.01 -21.22 -20.45
N ILE A 188 -30.06 -20.40 -20.90
CA ILE A 188 -28.62 -20.58 -20.65
C ILE A 188 -28.14 -19.61 -19.57
N GLY A 189 -28.54 -18.34 -19.67
CA GLY A 189 -28.02 -17.29 -18.80
C GLY A 189 -28.51 -17.38 -17.35
N VAL A 190 -29.78 -17.71 -17.10
CA VAL A 190 -30.31 -17.84 -15.73
C VAL A 190 -29.69 -19.02 -14.98
N PRO A 191 -29.59 -20.24 -15.57
CA PRO A 191 -28.85 -21.33 -14.94
C PRO A 191 -27.40 -20.98 -14.66
N MET A 192 -26.71 -20.27 -15.56
CA MET A 192 -25.34 -19.81 -15.32
C MET A 192 -25.24 -18.89 -14.11
N LEU A 193 -26.12 -17.90 -14.00
CA LEU A 193 -26.15 -16.96 -12.89
C LEU A 193 -26.38 -17.69 -11.56
N ILE A 194 -27.39 -18.56 -11.51
CA ILE A 194 -27.72 -19.35 -10.31
C ILE A 194 -26.54 -20.24 -9.92
N LEU A 195 -25.97 -20.97 -10.87
CA LEU A 195 -24.89 -21.92 -10.61
C LEU A 195 -23.62 -21.20 -10.14
N PHE A 196 -23.26 -20.08 -10.76
CA PHE A 196 -22.11 -19.28 -10.35
C PHE A 196 -22.28 -18.71 -8.93
N VAL A 197 -23.46 -18.19 -8.57
CA VAL A 197 -23.74 -17.73 -7.20
C VAL A 197 -23.75 -18.90 -6.22
N ALA A 198 -24.33 -20.04 -6.58
CA ALA A 198 -24.38 -21.23 -5.74
C ALA A 198 -22.97 -21.74 -5.40
N PHE A 199 -22.09 -21.90 -6.40
CA PHE A 199 -20.71 -22.35 -6.19
C PHE A 199 -19.85 -21.33 -5.47
N SER A 200 -19.95 -20.04 -5.82
CA SER A 200 -19.12 -19.00 -5.22
C SER A 200 -19.52 -18.63 -3.78
N GLN A 201 -20.82 -18.63 -3.44
CA GLN A 201 -21.30 -18.09 -2.16
C GLN A 201 -21.89 -19.15 -1.20
N TYR A 202 -22.73 -20.06 -1.71
CA TYR A 202 -23.50 -20.98 -0.86
C TYR A 202 -22.78 -22.29 -0.60
N LEU A 203 -22.01 -22.79 -1.57
CA LEU A 203 -21.27 -24.05 -1.47
C LEU A 203 -19.78 -23.85 -1.13
N LYS A 204 -19.41 -22.67 -0.61
CA LYS A 204 -18.04 -22.30 -0.22
C LYS A 204 -17.41 -23.22 0.83
N HIS A 205 -18.22 -23.88 1.65
CA HIS A 205 -17.75 -24.79 2.71
C HIS A 205 -17.44 -26.21 2.19
N PHE A 206 -17.72 -26.52 0.92
CA PHE A 206 -17.36 -27.79 0.33
C PHE A 206 -15.86 -27.83 0.02
N GLN A 207 -15.09 -28.37 0.96
CA GLN A 207 -13.62 -28.44 0.88
C GLN A 207 -13.18 -29.86 0.49
N THR A 208 -12.37 -29.98 -0.57
CA THR A 208 -11.64 -31.21 -0.87
C THR A 208 -10.17 -30.96 -0.57
N LYS A 209 -9.56 -31.78 0.30
CA LYS A 209 -8.15 -31.62 0.72
C LYS A 209 -7.80 -30.19 1.23
N GLN A 210 -8.67 -29.59 2.06
CA GLN A 210 -8.49 -28.27 2.68
C GLN A 210 -8.41 -27.07 1.70
N VAL A 211 -8.68 -27.27 0.41
CA VAL A 211 -8.82 -26.19 -0.57
C VAL A 211 -10.32 -25.95 -0.86
N PRO A 212 -10.82 -24.71 -0.78
CA PRO A 212 -12.20 -24.38 -1.16
C PRO A 212 -12.32 -24.32 -2.70
N ILE A 213 -12.31 -25.50 -3.34
CA ILE A 213 -12.27 -25.65 -4.81
C ILE A 213 -13.47 -24.94 -5.47
N LEU A 214 -14.67 -25.10 -4.92
CA LEU A 214 -15.88 -24.51 -5.50
C LEU A 214 -15.89 -22.97 -5.42
N GLU A 215 -15.35 -22.38 -4.36
CA GLU A 215 -15.25 -20.91 -4.23
C GLU A 215 -14.20 -20.33 -5.18
N ARG A 216 -13.00 -20.94 -5.24
CA ARG A 216 -11.88 -20.44 -6.04
C ARG A 216 -12.09 -20.61 -7.56
N PHE A 217 -12.71 -21.71 -7.96
CA PHE A 217 -12.87 -22.10 -9.37
C PHE A 217 -14.33 -22.10 -9.84
N ALA A 218 -15.23 -21.41 -9.12
CA ALA A 218 -16.65 -21.30 -9.44
C ALA A 218 -16.89 -20.94 -10.90
N LEU A 219 -16.11 -19.98 -11.44
CA LEU A 219 -16.28 -19.51 -12.81
C LEU A 219 -15.98 -20.64 -13.81
N LEU A 220 -14.81 -21.29 -13.70
CA LEU A 220 -14.43 -22.36 -14.64
C LEU A 220 -15.41 -23.53 -14.59
N ILE A 221 -15.83 -23.94 -13.38
CA ILE A 221 -16.74 -25.07 -13.20
C ILE A 221 -18.12 -24.72 -13.79
N SER A 222 -18.66 -23.53 -13.47
CA SER A 222 -19.97 -23.10 -14.00
C SER A 222 -19.94 -22.94 -15.51
N VAL A 223 -18.90 -22.32 -16.08
CA VAL A 223 -18.73 -22.19 -17.54
C VAL A 223 -18.69 -23.56 -18.19
N ALA A 224 -17.89 -24.51 -17.68
CA ALA A 224 -17.79 -25.84 -18.26
C ALA A 224 -19.13 -26.58 -18.26
N LEU A 225 -19.86 -26.56 -17.14
CA LEU A 225 -21.15 -27.25 -17.02
C LEU A 225 -22.23 -26.62 -17.90
N ILE A 226 -22.37 -25.29 -17.88
CA ILE A 226 -23.41 -24.61 -18.66
C ILE A 226 -23.07 -24.59 -20.15
N TRP A 227 -21.80 -24.52 -20.51
CA TRP A 227 -21.41 -24.62 -21.91
C TRP A 227 -21.69 -26.01 -22.49
N ALA A 228 -21.43 -27.08 -21.73
CA ALA A 228 -21.83 -28.44 -22.10
C ALA A 228 -23.36 -28.58 -22.22
N TYR A 229 -24.10 -28.01 -21.26
CA TYR A 229 -25.56 -27.96 -21.29
C TYR A 229 -26.10 -27.20 -22.53
N ALA A 230 -25.54 -26.04 -22.86
CA ALA A 230 -25.90 -25.27 -24.06
C ALA A 230 -25.65 -26.07 -25.36
N HIS A 231 -24.58 -26.85 -25.39
CA HIS A 231 -24.30 -27.73 -26.53
C HIS A 231 -25.34 -28.85 -26.66
N LEU A 232 -25.74 -29.47 -25.53
CA LEU A 232 -26.79 -30.48 -25.50
C LEU A 232 -28.14 -29.93 -26.00
N LEU A 233 -28.53 -28.72 -25.58
CA LEU A 233 -29.75 -28.06 -26.06
C LEU A 233 -29.69 -27.76 -27.56
N THR A 234 -28.53 -27.32 -28.05
CA THR A 234 -28.33 -27.05 -29.48
C THR A 234 -28.42 -28.36 -30.29
N ALA A 235 -27.77 -29.43 -29.83
CA ALA A 235 -27.72 -30.73 -30.49
C ALA A 235 -29.07 -31.47 -30.46
N SER A 236 -29.84 -31.35 -29.37
CA SER A 236 -31.18 -31.94 -29.24
C SER A 236 -32.22 -31.26 -30.16
N GLY A 237 -31.87 -30.11 -30.74
CA GLY A 237 -32.73 -29.35 -31.63
C GLY A 237 -33.71 -28.43 -30.91
N ALA A 238 -33.48 -28.13 -29.63
CA ALA A 238 -34.35 -27.27 -28.81
C ALA A 238 -34.66 -25.92 -29.49
N TYR A 239 -33.72 -25.38 -30.26
CA TYR A 239 -33.85 -24.07 -30.91
C TYR A 239 -34.26 -24.12 -32.39
N LYS A 240 -34.53 -25.29 -32.99
CA LYS A 240 -34.77 -25.41 -34.46
C LYS A 240 -35.98 -24.62 -34.96
N HIS A 241 -37.00 -24.47 -34.12
CA HIS A 241 -38.27 -23.80 -34.47
C HIS A 241 -38.47 -22.46 -33.77
N HIS A 242 -37.43 -21.92 -33.13
CA HIS A 242 -37.47 -20.62 -32.48
C HIS A 242 -37.14 -19.48 -33.46
N PRO A 243 -37.51 -18.22 -33.14
CA PRO A 243 -37.13 -17.04 -33.92
C PRO A 243 -35.63 -16.96 -34.18
N GLU A 244 -35.24 -16.36 -35.30
CA GLU A 244 -33.83 -16.26 -35.70
C GLU A 244 -32.97 -15.54 -34.65
N GLU A 245 -33.53 -14.53 -33.99
CA GLU A 245 -32.90 -13.81 -32.88
C GLU A 245 -32.55 -14.75 -31.72
N THR A 246 -33.51 -15.55 -31.24
CA THR A 246 -33.26 -16.58 -30.22
C THR A 246 -32.19 -17.57 -30.69
N GLN A 247 -32.23 -17.97 -31.95
CA GLN A 247 -31.23 -18.89 -32.49
C GLN A 247 -29.83 -18.27 -32.56
N MET A 248 -29.69 -16.97 -32.79
CA MET A 248 -28.38 -16.29 -32.79
C MET A 248 -27.79 -16.19 -31.39
N HIS A 249 -28.62 -15.93 -30.37
CA HIS A 249 -28.15 -15.74 -29.00
C HIS A 249 -28.00 -17.04 -28.19
N CYS A 250 -28.81 -18.07 -28.49
CA CYS A 250 -28.84 -19.31 -27.70
C CYS A 250 -28.03 -20.47 -28.29
N ARG A 251 -27.79 -20.51 -29.61
CA ARG A 251 -27.12 -21.66 -30.23
C ARG A 251 -25.61 -21.55 -30.15
N THR A 252 -24.95 -22.69 -29.94
CA THR A 252 -23.48 -22.77 -29.86
C THR A 252 -22.80 -22.95 -31.23
N ASP A 253 -23.54 -23.23 -32.31
CA ASP A 253 -23.00 -23.66 -33.60
C ASP A 253 -23.00 -22.57 -34.71
N LYS A 254 -23.51 -21.36 -34.43
CA LYS A 254 -23.66 -20.30 -35.45
C LYS A 254 -22.48 -19.33 -35.59
N ALA A 255 -21.45 -19.42 -34.74
CA ALA A 255 -20.41 -18.38 -34.68
C ALA A 255 -19.34 -18.48 -35.81
N ASN A 256 -19.19 -19.62 -36.49
CA ASN A 256 -18.18 -19.94 -37.51
C ASN A 256 -16.71 -19.61 -37.12
N LEU A 257 -16.42 -19.36 -35.84
CA LEU A 257 -15.10 -18.93 -35.38
C LEU A 257 -14.05 -20.04 -35.55
N ILE A 258 -14.41 -21.28 -35.24
CA ILE A 258 -13.49 -22.42 -35.27
C ILE A 258 -13.10 -22.77 -36.70
N SER A 259 -14.04 -22.72 -37.67
CA SER A 259 -13.74 -23.01 -39.07
C SER A 259 -12.85 -21.93 -39.69
N ALA A 260 -13.15 -20.64 -39.41
CA ALA A 260 -12.43 -19.48 -39.91
C ALA A 260 -11.02 -19.30 -39.32
N ALA A 261 -10.76 -19.77 -38.09
CA ALA A 261 -9.49 -19.53 -37.42
C ALA A 261 -8.29 -20.28 -38.06
N PRO A 262 -7.14 -19.64 -38.28
CA PRO A 262 -5.91 -20.35 -38.63
C PRO A 262 -5.36 -21.15 -37.44
N TRP A 263 -4.58 -22.20 -37.71
CA TRP A 263 -3.94 -22.99 -36.66
C TRP A 263 -2.89 -22.18 -35.87
N ILE A 264 -2.01 -21.50 -36.60
CA ILE A 264 -0.97 -20.63 -36.03
C ILE A 264 -0.99 -19.32 -36.79
N LYS A 265 -1.12 -18.20 -36.07
CA LYS A 265 -0.95 -16.85 -36.63
C LYS A 265 -0.40 -15.93 -35.55
N ILE A 266 0.69 -15.24 -35.85
CA ILE A 266 1.26 -14.24 -34.95
C ILE A 266 0.80 -12.86 -35.43
N PRO A 267 0.00 -12.11 -34.65
CA PRO A 267 -0.33 -10.72 -34.97
C PRO A 267 0.94 -9.87 -35.07
N TYR A 268 0.98 -8.94 -36.01
CA TYR A 268 2.12 -8.07 -36.23
C TYR A 268 1.66 -6.62 -36.50
N PRO A 269 2.51 -5.61 -36.22
CA PRO A 269 2.19 -4.21 -36.48
C PRO A 269 1.85 -3.96 -37.96
N LEU A 270 0.88 -3.07 -38.20
CA LEU A 270 0.45 -2.62 -39.52
C LEU A 270 -0.09 -3.74 -40.44
N GLN A 271 -0.58 -4.85 -39.87
CA GLN A 271 -1.10 -5.98 -40.64
C GLN A 271 -2.30 -5.65 -41.54
N TRP A 272 -2.98 -4.52 -41.30
CA TRP A 272 -4.11 -4.04 -42.10
C TRP A 272 -3.72 -2.94 -43.10
N GLY A 273 -2.44 -2.59 -43.18
CA GLY A 273 -1.91 -1.50 -44.00
C GLY A 273 -1.43 -0.28 -43.20
N ALA A 274 -0.94 0.74 -43.91
CA ALA A 274 -0.46 1.97 -43.29
C ALA A 274 -1.64 2.79 -42.70
N PRO A 275 -1.57 3.27 -41.44
CA PRO A 275 -2.67 4.01 -40.82
C PRO A 275 -2.99 5.28 -41.61
N THR A 276 -4.26 5.67 -41.65
CA THR A 276 -4.72 6.91 -42.27
C THR A 276 -5.11 7.89 -41.17
N PHE A 277 -4.65 9.13 -41.30
CA PHE A 277 -4.85 10.16 -40.28
C PHE A 277 -5.86 11.18 -40.77
N ASP A 278 -6.99 11.23 -40.08
CA ASP A 278 -7.99 12.29 -40.22
C ASP A 278 -8.14 13.01 -38.87
N ALA A 279 -8.24 14.34 -38.92
CA ALA A 279 -8.32 15.16 -37.72
C ALA A 279 -9.65 14.94 -36.99
N GLY A 280 -10.77 14.82 -37.71
CA GLY A 280 -12.09 14.60 -37.13
C GLY A 280 -12.15 13.25 -36.40
N HIS A 281 -11.68 12.19 -37.06
CA HIS A 281 -11.57 10.85 -36.46
C HIS A 281 -10.70 10.86 -35.20
N ALA A 282 -9.56 11.57 -35.23
CA ALA A 282 -8.67 11.68 -34.09
C ALA A 282 -9.30 12.42 -32.90
N PHE A 283 -9.99 13.55 -33.11
CA PHE A 283 -10.63 14.31 -32.03
C PHE A 283 -11.76 13.52 -31.35
N GLY A 284 -12.60 12.83 -32.12
CA GLY A 284 -13.61 11.93 -31.54
C GLY A 284 -12.97 10.82 -30.70
N MET A 285 -11.86 10.25 -31.19
CA MET A 285 -11.11 9.21 -30.48
C MET A 285 -10.48 9.70 -29.17
N MET A 286 -10.03 10.96 -29.10
CA MET A 286 -9.49 11.55 -27.86
C MET A 286 -10.50 11.54 -26.71
N ALA A 287 -11.80 11.68 -26.99
CA ALA A 287 -12.84 11.60 -25.98
C ALA A 287 -12.91 10.21 -25.34
N ALA A 288 -12.87 9.14 -26.15
CA ALA A 288 -12.83 7.77 -25.66
C ALA A 288 -11.57 7.47 -24.83
N VAL A 289 -10.45 8.07 -25.21
CA VAL A 289 -9.19 7.99 -24.45
C VAL A 289 -9.33 8.69 -23.08
N ILE A 290 -10.04 9.83 -22.99
CA ILE A 290 -10.32 10.47 -21.70
C ILE A 290 -11.27 9.62 -20.84
N VAL A 291 -12.34 9.10 -21.45
CA VAL A 291 -13.30 8.21 -20.75
C VAL A 291 -12.59 6.98 -20.18
N SER A 292 -11.79 6.28 -21.00
CA SER A 292 -11.08 5.07 -20.56
C SER A 292 -10.05 5.34 -19.47
N LEU A 293 -9.46 6.54 -19.42
CA LEU A 293 -8.59 7.00 -18.34
C LEU A 293 -9.36 7.12 -17.00
N ILE A 294 -10.57 7.69 -17.04
CA ILE A 294 -11.43 7.85 -15.84
C ILE A 294 -11.91 6.49 -15.35
N GLU A 295 -12.42 5.65 -16.24
CA GLU A 295 -12.86 4.29 -15.93
C GLU A 295 -11.72 3.46 -15.31
N SER A 296 -10.53 3.52 -15.90
CA SER A 296 -9.34 2.83 -15.38
C SER A 296 -8.92 3.37 -14.02
N THR A 297 -9.03 4.68 -13.77
CA THR A 297 -8.73 5.26 -12.45
C THR A 297 -9.66 4.71 -11.37
N GLY A 298 -10.96 4.57 -11.66
CA GLY A 298 -11.91 3.92 -10.76
C GLY A 298 -11.60 2.43 -10.56
N ALA A 299 -11.31 1.72 -11.64
CA ALA A 299 -10.97 0.30 -11.60
C ALA A 299 -9.67 0.01 -10.83
N TYR A 300 -8.62 0.86 -10.94
CA TYR A 300 -7.40 0.73 -10.14
C TYR A 300 -7.68 0.86 -8.64
N LYS A 301 -8.55 1.80 -8.23
CA LYS A 301 -8.94 1.96 -6.82
C LYS A 301 -9.76 0.77 -6.32
N ALA A 302 -10.61 0.19 -7.17
CA ALA A 302 -11.32 -1.04 -6.83
C ALA A 302 -10.36 -2.24 -6.70
N ALA A 303 -9.45 -2.39 -7.66
CA ALA A 303 -8.46 -3.47 -7.69
C ALA A 303 -7.51 -3.41 -6.51
N SER A 304 -7.03 -2.23 -6.10
CA SER A 304 -6.18 -2.09 -4.90
C SER A 304 -6.89 -2.58 -3.65
N ARG A 305 -8.19 -2.26 -3.52
CA ARG A 305 -9.00 -2.66 -2.36
C ARG A 305 -9.30 -4.16 -2.36
N LEU A 306 -9.62 -4.74 -3.51
CA LEU A 306 -9.83 -6.19 -3.66
C LEU A 306 -8.55 -7.02 -3.62
N ALA A 307 -7.37 -6.40 -3.79
CA ALA A 307 -6.07 -7.05 -3.66
C ALA A 307 -5.41 -6.84 -2.30
N SER A 308 -6.10 -6.20 -1.35
CA SER A 308 -5.56 -5.79 -0.04
C SER A 308 -4.28 -4.92 -0.12
N ALA A 309 -4.14 -4.19 -1.23
CA ALA A 309 -3.11 -3.16 -1.38
C ALA A 309 -3.58 -1.84 -0.75
N THR A 310 -2.63 -0.97 -0.41
CA THR A 310 -2.96 0.41 -0.05
C THR A 310 -3.60 1.13 -1.24
N PRO A 311 -4.38 2.21 -1.03
CA PRO A 311 -4.83 3.02 -2.14
C PRO A 311 -3.64 3.56 -2.97
N PRO A 312 -3.70 3.49 -4.31
CA PRO A 312 -2.56 3.85 -5.15
C PRO A 312 -2.26 5.35 -5.03
N PRO A 313 -0.99 5.74 -4.74
CA PRO A 313 -0.58 7.14 -4.75
C PRO A 313 -0.79 7.82 -6.11
N ALA A 314 -0.93 9.15 -6.11
CA ALA A 314 -1.19 9.94 -7.32
C ALA A 314 -0.17 9.68 -8.45
N HIS A 315 1.12 9.61 -8.11
CA HIS A 315 2.19 9.28 -9.05
C HIS A 315 2.03 7.87 -9.66
N VAL A 316 1.62 6.88 -8.87
CA VAL A 316 1.41 5.50 -9.34
C VAL A 316 0.22 5.43 -10.29
N LEU A 317 -0.86 6.15 -9.99
CA LEU A 317 -2.00 6.29 -10.89
C LEU A 317 -1.59 6.94 -12.21
N SER A 318 -0.85 8.05 -12.17
CA SER A 318 -0.38 8.75 -13.37
C SER A 318 0.55 7.88 -14.22
N ARG A 319 1.47 7.14 -13.58
CA ARG A 319 2.33 6.15 -14.26
C ARG A 319 1.51 5.05 -14.92
N GLY A 320 0.48 4.55 -14.22
CA GLY A 320 -0.49 3.62 -14.78
C GLY A 320 -1.13 4.17 -16.06
N ILE A 321 -1.68 5.37 -16.01
CA ILE A 321 -2.29 6.01 -17.20
C ILE A 321 -1.29 6.20 -18.34
N GLY A 322 -0.04 6.58 -18.06
CA GLY A 322 0.99 6.71 -19.10
C GLY A 322 1.25 5.40 -19.85
N TRP A 323 1.37 4.29 -19.11
CA TRP A 323 1.53 2.96 -19.70
C TRP A 323 0.28 2.45 -20.41
N GLN A 324 -0.92 2.84 -19.95
CA GLN A 324 -2.16 2.56 -20.67
C GLN A 324 -2.21 3.30 -22.00
N GLY A 325 -1.76 4.56 -22.05
CA GLY A 325 -1.59 5.30 -23.29
C GLY A 325 -0.63 4.61 -24.28
N ILE A 326 0.50 4.08 -23.78
CA ILE A 326 1.38 3.24 -24.61
C ILE A 326 0.66 1.98 -25.10
N GLY A 327 -0.20 1.38 -24.28
CA GLY A 327 -1.03 0.25 -24.69
C GLY A 327 -2.00 0.60 -25.83
N ILE A 328 -2.64 1.78 -25.77
CA ILE A 328 -3.52 2.29 -26.84
C ILE A 328 -2.71 2.62 -28.11
N LEU A 329 -1.46 3.05 -27.99
CA LEU A 329 -0.56 3.21 -29.13
C LEU A 329 -0.29 1.84 -29.80
N LEU A 330 -0.02 0.81 -29.01
CA LEU A 330 0.15 -0.56 -29.53
C LEU A 330 -1.14 -1.08 -30.18
N ASP A 331 -2.30 -0.77 -29.60
CA ASP A 331 -3.62 -1.09 -30.17
C ASP A 331 -3.78 -0.50 -31.59
N GLY A 332 -3.42 0.78 -31.76
CA GLY A 332 -3.42 1.44 -33.07
C GLY A 332 -2.36 0.88 -34.04
N LEU A 333 -1.17 0.53 -33.55
CA LEU A 333 -0.11 -0.04 -34.41
C LEU A 333 -0.47 -1.44 -34.91
N PHE A 334 -0.98 -2.32 -34.06
CA PHE A 334 -1.38 -3.69 -34.45
C PHE A 334 -2.76 -3.75 -35.10
N GLY A 335 -3.59 -2.73 -34.88
CA GLY A 335 -4.97 -2.64 -35.33
C GLY A 335 -5.88 -3.61 -34.59
N THR A 336 -6.11 -3.34 -33.31
CA THR A 336 -6.98 -4.12 -32.40
C THR A 336 -8.46 -3.73 -32.49
N LEU A 337 -8.83 -2.83 -33.42
CA LEU A 337 -10.15 -2.23 -33.61
C LEU A 337 -10.61 -1.29 -32.49
N THR A 338 -10.29 -1.57 -31.23
CA THR A 338 -10.62 -0.71 -30.08
C THR A 338 -9.38 -0.46 -29.20
N GLY A 339 -9.40 0.63 -28.44
CA GLY A 339 -8.39 0.91 -27.44
C GLY A 339 -8.56 0.10 -26.15
N SER A 340 -7.47 0.00 -25.40
CA SER A 340 -7.37 -0.79 -24.17
C SER A 340 -7.72 -0.01 -22.90
N THR A 341 -8.39 -0.69 -21.96
CA THR A 341 -8.69 -0.20 -20.60
C THR A 341 -8.57 -1.32 -19.57
N VAL A 342 -8.62 -0.99 -18.28
CA VAL A 342 -8.71 -2.00 -17.21
C VAL A 342 -10.03 -2.78 -17.32
N SER A 343 -9.93 -4.11 -17.39
CA SER A 343 -11.08 -5.00 -17.45
C SER A 343 -11.78 -5.07 -16.09
N VAL A 344 -12.98 -4.48 -16.01
CA VAL A 344 -13.78 -4.35 -14.79
C VAL A 344 -14.24 -5.72 -14.28
N GLU A 345 -14.64 -6.60 -15.20
CA GLU A 345 -15.04 -7.97 -14.91
C GLU A 345 -13.91 -8.73 -14.21
N ASN A 346 -12.67 -8.57 -14.66
CA ASN A 346 -11.51 -9.20 -14.04
C ASN A 346 -11.19 -8.62 -12.65
N VAL A 347 -11.42 -7.32 -12.43
CA VAL A 347 -11.32 -6.72 -11.09
C VAL A 347 -12.36 -7.33 -10.15
N GLY A 348 -13.60 -7.51 -10.60
CA GLY A 348 -14.64 -8.19 -9.81
C GLY A 348 -14.28 -9.63 -9.47
N LEU A 349 -13.60 -10.34 -10.38
CA LEU A 349 -13.15 -11.72 -10.16
C LEU A 349 -12.14 -11.84 -9.02
N LEU A 350 -11.31 -10.81 -8.76
CA LEU A 350 -10.43 -10.77 -7.58
C LEU A 350 -11.22 -10.90 -6.28
N GLY A 351 -12.36 -10.20 -6.21
CA GLY A 351 -13.26 -10.24 -5.05
C GLY A 351 -13.99 -11.57 -4.91
N SER A 352 -14.47 -12.14 -6.03
CA SER A 352 -15.17 -13.43 -6.01
C SER A 352 -14.25 -14.60 -5.64
N THR A 353 -13.01 -14.61 -6.13
CA THR A 353 -12.03 -15.68 -5.86
C THR A 353 -11.24 -15.47 -4.58
N ARG A 354 -11.26 -14.23 -4.06
CA ARG A 354 -10.43 -13.78 -2.93
C ARG A 354 -8.92 -13.91 -3.17
N VAL A 355 -8.51 -13.82 -4.43
CA VAL A 355 -7.11 -13.89 -4.86
C VAL A 355 -6.70 -12.59 -5.55
N GLY A 356 -5.94 -11.77 -4.83
CA GLY A 356 -5.35 -10.51 -5.31
C GLY A 356 -3.95 -10.66 -5.92
N SER A 357 -3.49 -11.85 -6.27
CA SER A 357 -2.09 -12.10 -6.67
C SER A 357 -1.74 -11.50 -8.04
N ARG A 358 -0.67 -10.70 -8.10
CA ARG A 358 -0.12 -10.15 -9.36
C ARG A 358 0.33 -11.25 -10.32
N ARG A 359 0.92 -12.34 -9.80
CA ARG A 359 1.44 -13.46 -10.61
C ARG A 359 0.33 -14.14 -11.40
N VAL A 360 -0.84 -14.32 -10.81
CA VAL A 360 -2.01 -14.93 -11.47
C VAL A 360 -2.40 -14.15 -12.73
N ILE A 361 -2.42 -12.82 -12.64
CA ILE A 361 -2.73 -11.94 -13.78
C ILE A 361 -1.64 -11.98 -14.86
N GLN A 362 -0.38 -12.09 -14.47
CA GLN A 362 0.73 -12.29 -15.43
C GLN A 362 0.63 -13.62 -16.16
N ILE A 363 0.22 -14.69 -15.47
CA ILE A 363 -0.05 -15.99 -16.11
C ILE A 363 -1.25 -15.89 -17.07
N SER A 364 -2.32 -15.18 -16.68
CA SER A 364 -3.45 -14.88 -17.56
C SER A 364 -3.00 -14.19 -18.84
N ALA A 365 -2.11 -13.20 -18.75
CA ALA A 365 -1.55 -12.54 -19.92
C ALA A 365 -0.77 -13.49 -20.82
N GLY A 366 -0.04 -14.44 -20.23
CA GLY A 366 0.61 -15.54 -20.97
C GLY A 366 -0.39 -16.38 -21.75
N PHE A 367 -1.53 -16.75 -21.16
CA PHE A 367 -2.60 -17.46 -21.85
C PHE A 367 -3.22 -16.64 -22.99
N MET A 368 -3.46 -15.33 -22.77
CA MET A 368 -3.97 -14.44 -23.81
C MET A 368 -3.04 -14.44 -25.04
N ILE A 369 -1.73 -14.29 -24.83
CA ILE A 369 -0.73 -14.32 -25.91
C ILE A 369 -0.69 -15.70 -26.58
N PHE A 370 -0.63 -16.77 -25.78
CA PHE A 370 -0.52 -18.13 -26.28
C PHE A 370 -1.72 -18.55 -27.15
N PHE A 371 -2.95 -18.33 -26.66
CA PHE A 371 -4.16 -18.68 -27.40
C PHE A 371 -4.52 -17.70 -28.50
N ALA A 372 -3.99 -16.47 -28.48
CA ALA A 372 -4.05 -15.60 -29.65
C ALA A 372 -3.20 -16.14 -30.81
N ILE A 373 -2.02 -16.71 -30.52
CA ILE A 373 -1.16 -17.33 -31.53
C ILE A 373 -1.76 -18.64 -32.06
N LEU A 374 -2.27 -19.49 -31.17
CA LEU A 374 -2.89 -20.78 -31.51
C LEU A 374 -4.39 -20.61 -31.81
N GLY A 375 -4.69 -20.07 -32.98
CA GLY A 375 -6.02 -19.57 -33.34
C GLY A 375 -7.17 -20.57 -33.22
N LYS A 376 -6.98 -21.84 -33.55
CA LYS A 376 -8.04 -22.87 -33.39
C LYS A 376 -8.42 -23.10 -31.91
N PHE A 377 -7.43 -23.14 -31.02
CA PHE A 377 -7.66 -23.30 -29.58
C PHE A 377 -8.27 -22.03 -28.98
N GLY A 378 -7.79 -20.85 -29.38
CA GLY A 378 -8.40 -19.58 -29.01
C GLY A 378 -9.85 -19.46 -29.49
N ALA A 379 -10.14 -19.89 -30.73
CA ALA A 379 -11.48 -19.87 -31.31
C ALA A 379 -12.46 -20.83 -30.64
N LEU A 380 -11.97 -21.96 -30.11
CA LEU A 380 -12.78 -22.88 -29.31
C LEU A 380 -13.34 -22.15 -28.09
N PHE A 381 -12.50 -21.50 -27.29
CA PHE A 381 -12.97 -20.77 -26.11
C PHE A 381 -13.73 -19.48 -26.47
N ALA A 382 -13.40 -18.85 -27.61
CA ALA A 382 -14.16 -17.71 -28.12
C ALA A 382 -15.59 -18.07 -28.57
N SER A 383 -15.90 -19.36 -28.75
CA SER A 383 -17.25 -19.84 -29.10
C SER A 383 -18.20 -19.98 -27.90
N ILE A 384 -17.73 -19.68 -26.68
CA ILE A 384 -18.59 -19.62 -25.50
C ILE A 384 -19.69 -18.56 -25.72
N PRO A 385 -20.98 -18.90 -25.56
CA PRO A 385 -22.08 -17.95 -25.73
C PRO A 385 -21.97 -16.69 -24.87
N PHE A 386 -22.32 -15.53 -25.44
CA PHE A 386 -22.25 -14.24 -24.74
C PHE A 386 -23.13 -14.17 -23.49
N THR A 387 -24.25 -14.89 -23.48
CA THR A 387 -25.16 -14.98 -22.34
C THR A 387 -24.52 -15.61 -21.11
N ILE A 388 -23.53 -16.50 -21.28
CA ILE A 388 -22.74 -17.05 -20.16
C ILE A 388 -21.86 -15.97 -19.53
N PHE A 389 -21.17 -15.17 -20.35
CA PHE A 389 -20.36 -14.05 -19.86
C PHE A 389 -21.23 -12.98 -19.18
N ALA A 390 -22.36 -12.62 -19.79
CA ALA A 390 -23.32 -11.65 -19.24
C ALA A 390 -23.85 -12.08 -17.85
N ALA A 391 -24.16 -13.36 -17.67
CA ALA A 391 -24.57 -13.90 -16.38
C ALA A 391 -23.48 -13.77 -15.31
N ILE A 392 -22.21 -14.01 -15.66
CA ILE A 392 -21.07 -13.77 -14.76
C ILE A 392 -20.95 -12.28 -14.43
N TYR A 393 -21.08 -11.40 -15.43
CA TYR A 393 -20.95 -9.95 -15.27
C TYR A 393 -21.96 -9.37 -14.28
N CYS A 394 -23.19 -9.90 -14.22
CA CYS A 394 -24.19 -9.51 -13.21
C CYS A 394 -23.63 -9.55 -11.78
N VAL A 395 -22.83 -10.57 -11.46
CA VAL A 395 -22.21 -10.73 -10.14
C VAL A 395 -20.95 -9.89 -10.02
N LEU A 396 -20.05 -9.97 -11.02
CA LEU A 396 -18.73 -9.33 -10.94
C LEU A 396 -18.80 -7.79 -10.96
N PHE A 397 -19.67 -7.20 -11.79
CA PHE A 397 -19.89 -5.76 -11.79
C PHE A 397 -20.55 -5.28 -10.50
N GLY A 398 -21.47 -6.06 -9.94
CA GLY A 398 -22.05 -5.81 -8.61
C GLY A 398 -20.99 -5.79 -7.50
N LEU A 399 -20.04 -6.73 -7.53
CA LEU A 399 -18.92 -6.75 -6.59
C LEU A 399 -18.05 -5.49 -6.72
N VAL A 400 -17.65 -5.09 -7.93
CA VAL A 400 -16.88 -3.84 -8.13
C VAL A 400 -17.66 -2.63 -7.64
N ALA A 401 -18.96 -2.58 -7.92
CA ALA A 401 -19.81 -1.48 -7.48
C ALA A 401 -19.87 -1.38 -5.94
N SER A 402 -19.98 -2.52 -5.27
CA SER A 402 -19.97 -2.59 -3.79
C SER A 402 -18.64 -2.11 -3.19
N VAL A 403 -17.51 -2.30 -3.89
CA VAL A 403 -16.21 -1.77 -3.48
C VAL A 403 -16.22 -0.24 -3.52
N GLY A 404 -16.84 0.36 -4.53
CA GLY A 404 -17.05 1.81 -4.60
C GLY A 404 -17.87 2.33 -3.42
N LEU A 405 -19.00 1.68 -3.13
CA LEU A 405 -19.84 1.99 -1.96
C LEU A 405 -19.09 1.83 -0.64
N SER A 406 -18.16 0.87 -0.56
CA SER A 406 -17.39 0.66 0.65
C SER A 406 -16.52 1.86 1.02
N PHE A 407 -16.21 2.80 0.10
CA PHE A 407 -15.49 4.03 0.45
C PHE A 407 -16.30 4.97 1.34
N LEU A 408 -17.63 4.80 1.44
CA LEU A 408 -18.48 5.55 2.36
C LEU A 408 -18.07 5.36 3.82
N GLN A 409 -17.45 4.22 4.17
CA GLN A 409 -16.97 3.95 5.53
C GLN A 409 -15.90 4.95 5.99
N PHE A 410 -15.23 5.64 5.06
CA PHE A 410 -14.21 6.65 5.36
C PHE A 410 -14.79 8.06 5.45
N THR A 411 -16.10 8.23 5.23
CA THR A 411 -16.77 9.53 5.10
C THR A 411 -17.84 9.71 6.17
N ASN A 412 -18.17 10.95 6.50
CA ASN A 412 -19.27 11.27 7.40
C ASN A 412 -20.60 11.29 6.62
N MET A 413 -21.35 10.20 6.69
CA MET A 413 -22.67 10.07 6.04
C MET A 413 -23.84 10.60 6.86
N ASN A 414 -23.60 11.17 8.04
CA ASN A 414 -24.60 11.95 8.78
C ASN A 414 -24.69 13.40 8.30
N SER A 415 -23.80 13.83 7.41
CA SER A 415 -23.78 15.16 6.82
C SER A 415 -24.71 15.22 5.60
N MET A 416 -25.65 16.19 5.59
CA MET A 416 -26.55 16.41 4.46
C MET A 416 -25.79 16.73 3.17
N ARG A 417 -24.65 17.42 3.27
CA ARG A 417 -23.76 17.69 2.14
C ARG A 417 -23.22 16.39 1.53
N SER A 418 -22.72 15.46 2.35
CA SER A 418 -22.20 14.17 1.87
C SER A 418 -23.29 13.34 1.20
N LEU A 419 -24.48 13.28 1.81
CA LEU A 419 -25.65 12.61 1.25
C LEU A 419 -26.05 13.21 -0.10
N PHE A 420 -26.09 14.54 -0.19
CA PHE A 420 -26.44 15.25 -1.42
C PHE A 420 -25.44 14.95 -2.55
N ILE A 421 -24.13 15.08 -2.29
CA ILE A 421 -23.09 14.85 -3.30
C ILE A 421 -23.16 13.42 -3.83
N VAL A 422 -23.20 12.43 -2.93
CA VAL A 422 -23.25 11.03 -3.30
C VAL A 422 -24.54 10.73 -4.08
N GLY A 423 -25.70 11.13 -3.55
CA GLY A 423 -27.00 10.88 -4.17
C GLY A 423 -27.14 11.50 -5.55
N VAL A 424 -26.83 12.79 -5.68
CA VAL A 424 -26.92 13.53 -6.96
C VAL A 424 -25.93 12.97 -7.99
N SER A 425 -24.69 12.67 -7.58
CA SER A 425 -23.68 12.13 -8.49
C SER A 425 -24.04 10.74 -9.01
N PHE A 426 -24.63 9.87 -8.17
CA PHE A 426 -25.15 8.57 -8.61
C PHE A 426 -26.30 8.72 -9.58
N TYR A 427 -27.29 9.54 -9.22
CA TYR A 427 -28.50 9.71 -10.03
C TYR A 427 -28.15 10.28 -11.41
N LEU A 428 -27.37 11.35 -11.47
CA LEU A 428 -26.93 11.96 -12.74
C LEU A 428 -25.99 11.06 -13.53
N GLY A 429 -25.09 10.36 -12.84
CA GLY A 429 -24.18 9.39 -13.45
C GLY A 429 -24.88 8.19 -14.11
N LEU A 430 -26.11 7.86 -13.73
CA LEU A 430 -26.92 6.85 -14.41
C LEU A 430 -27.88 7.45 -15.43
N SER A 431 -28.62 8.50 -15.05
CA SER A 431 -29.68 9.08 -15.87
C SER A 431 -29.19 9.80 -17.12
N ILE A 432 -28.05 10.52 -17.07
CA ILE A 432 -27.52 11.22 -18.24
C ILE A 432 -27.05 10.23 -19.31
N PRO A 433 -26.18 9.25 -19.01
CA PRO A 433 -25.78 8.24 -20.00
C PRO A 433 -26.97 7.46 -20.56
N GLU A 434 -27.96 7.15 -19.72
CA GLU A 434 -29.18 6.47 -20.14
C GLU A 434 -29.99 7.32 -21.14
N TYR A 435 -30.12 8.64 -20.89
CA TYR A 435 -30.72 9.56 -21.85
C TYR A 435 -29.95 9.56 -23.18
N PHE A 436 -28.61 9.69 -23.14
CA PHE A 436 -27.78 9.66 -24.34
C PHE A 436 -27.95 8.37 -25.14
N ARG A 437 -28.04 7.23 -24.44
CA ARG A 437 -28.24 5.91 -25.04
C ARG A 437 -29.63 5.77 -25.68
N GLN A 438 -30.69 6.10 -24.95
CA GLN A 438 -32.07 6.02 -25.47
C GLN A 438 -32.28 6.96 -26.66
N TYR A 439 -31.75 8.18 -26.57
CA TYR A 439 -31.81 9.14 -27.66
C TYR A 439 -31.10 8.61 -28.91
N THR A 440 -29.88 8.09 -28.75
CA THR A 440 -29.11 7.51 -29.87
C THR A 440 -29.83 6.33 -30.50
N ALA A 441 -30.46 5.47 -29.70
CA ALA A 441 -31.24 4.34 -30.20
C ALA A 441 -32.49 4.76 -30.99
N GLY A 442 -33.14 5.87 -30.63
CA GLY A 442 -34.33 6.37 -31.31
C GLY A 442 -34.05 7.26 -32.53
N ALA A 443 -33.04 8.12 -32.44
CA ALA A 443 -32.72 9.12 -33.46
C ALA A 443 -31.64 8.68 -34.45
N LEU A 444 -30.99 7.54 -34.22
CA LEU A 444 -29.83 7.03 -34.98
C LEU A 444 -28.60 7.96 -34.96
N HIS A 445 -28.62 9.01 -34.15
CA HIS A 445 -27.50 9.91 -33.85
C HIS A 445 -27.54 10.31 -32.38
N GLY A 446 -26.40 10.74 -31.82
CA GLY A 446 -26.36 11.18 -30.43
C GLY A 446 -27.07 12.52 -30.18
N PRO A 447 -27.39 12.87 -28.93
CA PRO A 447 -28.06 14.14 -28.59
C PRO A 447 -27.29 15.38 -29.06
N SER A 448 -25.96 15.34 -29.03
CA SER A 448 -25.15 16.38 -29.67
C SER A 448 -25.11 16.11 -31.16
N HIS A 449 -25.76 16.98 -31.94
CA HIS A 449 -25.86 16.87 -33.39
C HIS A 449 -25.76 18.25 -34.05
N THR A 450 -24.51 18.67 -34.29
CA THR A 450 -24.12 19.89 -34.99
C THR A 450 -23.44 19.56 -36.32
N ASN A 451 -23.14 20.58 -37.14
CA ASN A 451 -22.36 20.39 -38.37
C ASN A 451 -20.90 19.99 -38.11
N ALA A 452 -20.43 20.07 -36.85
CA ALA A 452 -19.09 19.64 -36.45
C ALA A 452 -19.15 18.21 -35.89
N GLU A 453 -18.95 17.21 -36.77
CA GLU A 453 -19.02 15.78 -36.40
C GLU A 453 -18.08 15.42 -35.24
N TRP A 454 -16.84 15.91 -35.27
CA TRP A 454 -15.86 15.69 -34.20
C TRP A 454 -16.32 16.21 -32.82
N PHE A 455 -17.09 17.29 -32.79
CA PHE A 455 -17.61 17.87 -31.55
C PHE A 455 -18.76 17.02 -31.00
N ASN A 456 -19.63 16.54 -31.90
CA ASN A 456 -20.71 15.62 -31.56
C ASN A 456 -20.14 14.35 -30.93
N ASP A 457 -19.16 13.72 -31.58
CA ASP A 457 -18.51 12.50 -31.10
C ASP A 457 -17.88 12.71 -29.72
N PHE A 458 -17.23 13.85 -29.52
CA PHE A 458 -16.60 14.18 -28.25
C PHE A 458 -17.63 14.24 -27.11
N LEU A 459 -18.71 15.02 -27.29
CA LEU A 459 -19.74 15.17 -26.25
C LEU A 459 -20.52 13.87 -26.03
N ASN A 460 -20.94 13.20 -27.11
CA ASN A 460 -21.70 11.95 -27.03
C ASN A 460 -20.89 10.85 -26.33
N THR A 461 -19.57 10.82 -26.50
CA THR A 461 -18.68 9.87 -25.81
C THR A 461 -18.53 10.19 -24.32
N ILE A 462 -18.29 11.45 -23.96
CA ILE A 462 -18.09 11.87 -22.57
C ILE A 462 -19.36 11.65 -21.73
N PHE A 463 -20.51 12.09 -22.23
CA PHE A 463 -21.78 11.98 -21.52
C PHE A 463 -22.42 10.59 -21.63
N GLY A 464 -21.95 9.75 -22.55
CA GLY A 464 -22.32 8.33 -22.62
C GLY A 464 -21.65 7.46 -21.55
N SER A 465 -20.66 7.97 -20.79
CA SER A 465 -19.95 7.20 -19.75
C SER A 465 -20.42 7.54 -18.34
N SER A 466 -21.05 6.58 -17.66
CA SER A 466 -21.51 6.74 -16.27
C SER A 466 -20.41 7.15 -15.28
N PRO A 467 -19.23 6.50 -15.25
CA PRO A 467 -18.14 6.91 -14.37
C PRO A 467 -17.65 8.34 -14.65
N THR A 468 -17.64 8.75 -15.92
CA THR A 468 -17.18 10.08 -16.34
C THR A 468 -18.14 11.16 -15.87
N VAL A 469 -19.44 10.98 -16.08
CA VAL A 469 -20.47 11.91 -15.59
C VAL A 469 -20.43 12.00 -14.06
N ALA A 470 -20.34 10.86 -13.36
CA ALA A 470 -20.21 10.87 -11.91
C ALA A 470 -18.94 11.59 -11.43
N LEU A 471 -17.80 11.44 -12.11
CA LEU A 471 -16.57 12.14 -11.75
C LEU A 471 -16.74 13.65 -11.89
N ILE A 472 -17.30 14.11 -13.02
CA ILE A 472 -17.53 15.54 -13.28
C ILE A 472 -18.40 16.13 -12.18
N VAL A 473 -19.55 15.52 -11.89
CA VAL A 473 -20.50 15.99 -10.87
C VAL A 473 -19.90 15.90 -9.47
N ALA A 474 -19.36 14.73 -9.08
CA ALA A 474 -18.88 14.51 -7.73
C ALA A 474 -17.67 15.39 -7.39
N VAL A 475 -16.70 15.51 -8.31
CA VAL A 475 -15.51 16.36 -8.09
C VAL A 475 -15.92 17.83 -8.08
N PHE A 476 -16.83 18.27 -8.96
CA PHE A 476 -17.31 19.64 -8.95
C PHE A 476 -18.01 19.98 -7.63
N LEU A 477 -19.02 19.20 -7.24
CA LEU A 477 -19.78 19.46 -6.02
C LEU A 477 -18.92 19.32 -4.76
N ASP A 478 -18.04 18.32 -4.69
CA ASP A 478 -17.21 18.09 -3.51
C ASP A 478 -16.11 19.14 -3.32
N ASN A 479 -15.76 19.90 -4.37
CA ASN A 479 -14.80 20.99 -4.26
C ASN A 479 -15.44 22.39 -4.28
N THR A 480 -16.76 22.51 -4.51
CA THR A 480 -17.46 23.81 -4.54
C THR A 480 -18.46 23.99 -3.39
N LEU A 481 -19.17 22.94 -2.96
CA LEU A 481 -20.13 23.02 -1.86
C LEU A 481 -19.42 23.06 -0.51
N GLU A 482 -19.64 24.14 0.25
CA GLU A 482 -19.27 24.30 1.67
C GLU A 482 -17.86 23.77 2.00
N PHE A 483 -16.90 24.03 1.10
CA PHE A 483 -15.60 23.38 1.12
C PHE A 483 -14.82 23.62 2.43
N LYS A 484 -14.99 24.80 3.04
CA LYS A 484 -14.26 25.26 4.24
C LYS A 484 -14.46 24.36 5.48
N GLU A 485 -15.67 23.84 5.72
CA GLU A 485 -15.99 23.01 6.90
C GLU A 485 -15.89 21.49 6.60
N SER A 486 -15.79 21.12 5.33
CA SER A 486 -16.03 19.75 4.83
C SER A 486 -14.84 18.78 4.88
N ALA A 487 -13.63 19.25 5.24
CA ALA A 487 -12.41 18.44 5.15
C ALA A 487 -12.46 17.16 6.00
N LYS A 488 -13.15 17.22 7.16
CA LYS A 488 -13.37 16.08 8.06
C LYS A 488 -14.42 15.10 7.51
N ASP A 489 -15.42 15.59 6.79
CA ASP A 489 -16.56 14.80 6.34
C ASP A 489 -16.27 13.98 5.08
N ARG A 490 -15.43 14.50 4.18
CA ARG A 490 -15.16 13.86 2.88
C ARG A 490 -14.15 12.71 2.92
N GLY A 491 -13.60 12.37 4.09
CA GLY A 491 -12.70 11.21 4.33
C GLY A 491 -11.22 11.45 4.05
N MET A 492 -10.82 12.70 3.85
CA MET A 492 -9.46 13.07 3.47
C MET A 492 -8.41 12.78 4.55
N SER A 493 -8.79 12.86 5.83
CA SER A 493 -7.92 12.53 6.96
C SER A 493 -7.40 11.10 6.90
N TRP A 494 -8.23 10.15 6.46
CA TRP A 494 -7.83 8.76 6.27
C TRP A 494 -6.96 8.57 5.03
N TRP A 495 -7.28 9.26 3.92
CA TRP A 495 -6.56 9.10 2.65
C TRP A 495 -5.19 9.80 2.61
N ALA A 496 -4.97 10.78 3.48
CA ALA A 496 -3.78 11.66 3.47
C ALA A 496 -2.45 10.87 3.50
N LYS A 497 -2.34 9.84 4.35
CA LYS A 497 -1.12 9.02 4.49
C LYS A 497 -0.76 8.24 3.21
N PHE A 498 -1.73 7.98 2.34
CA PHE A 498 -1.50 7.23 1.08
C PHE A 498 -1.26 8.13 -0.14
N ARG A 499 -1.45 9.45 -0.03
CA ARG A 499 -1.23 10.38 -1.15
C ARG A 499 0.24 10.52 -1.53
N SER A 500 1.14 10.41 -0.56
CA SER A 500 2.58 10.39 -0.79
C SER A 500 3.10 8.97 -0.94
N PHE A 501 4.00 8.75 -1.90
CA PHE A 501 4.66 7.46 -2.08
C PHE A 501 5.38 6.99 -0.80
N LYS A 502 5.98 7.93 -0.05
CA LYS A 502 6.68 7.67 1.21
C LYS A 502 5.80 7.81 2.47
N GLY A 503 4.51 8.06 2.30
CA GLY A 503 3.59 8.30 3.42
C GLY A 503 3.20 7.04 4.20
N ASP A 504 3.22 5.86 3.54
CA ASP A 504 3.02 4.54 4.16
C ASP A 504 4.09 3.57 3.61
N SER A 505 4.80 2.87 4.48
CA SER A 505 5.88 1.94 4.08
C SER A 505 5.40 0.81 3.16
N ARG A 506 4.11 0.44 3.21
CA ARG A 506 3.53 -0.59 2.33
C ARG A 506 3.39 -0.13 0.89
N ASN A 507 3.32 1.19 0.64
CA ASN A 507 3.28 1.73 -0.72
C ASN A 507 4.55 1.36 -1.50
N GLU A 508 5.70 1.38 -0.83
CA GLU A 508 6.97 0.97 -1.44
C GLU A 508 6.94 -0.52 -1.78
N GLU A 509 6.44 -1.39 -0.91
CA GLU A 509 6.32 -2.83 -1.18
C GLU A 509 5.45 -3.10 -2.43
N PHE A 510 4.27 -2.49 -2.47
CA PHE A 510 3.28 -2.78 -3.52
C PHE A 510 3.62 -2.16 -4.87
N TYR A 511 4.24 -0.97 -4.91
CA TYR A 511 4.29 -0.16 -6.13
C TYR A 511 5.68 0.12 -6.70
N THR A 512 6.75 -0.31 -6.02
CA THR A 512 8.15 -0.16 -6.46
C THR A 512 8.42 -0.97 -7.73
N LEU A 513 9.02 -0.35 -8.75
CA LEU A 513 9.37 -1.02 -10.00
C LEU A 513 10.40 -2.14 -9.77
N PRO A 514 10.33 -3.23 -10.56
CA PRO A 514 11.31 -4.32 -10.49
C PRO A 514 12.72 -3.85 -10.87
N PHE A 515 13.73 -4.63 -10.49
CA PHE A 515 15.15 -4.40 -10.85
C PHE A 515 15.69 -3.01 -10.47
N ASN A 516 15.15 -2.38 -9.42
CA ASN A 516 15.53 -1.03 -8.98
C ASN A 516 15.36 0.07 -10.05
N LEU A 517 14.48 -0.14 -11.03
CA LEU A 517 14.21 0.84 -12.09
C LEU A 517 13.63 2.17 -11.58
N ASN A 518 13.18 2.25 -10.34
CA ASN A 518 12.76 3.50 -9.68
C ASN A 518 13.89 4.55 -9.64
N ARG A 519 15.16 4.14 -9.80
CA ARG A 519 16.30 5.05 -9.92
C ARG A 519 16.24 5.89 -11.21
N PHE A 520 15.66 5.34 -12.28
CA PHE A 520 15.50 6.00 -13.58
C PHE A 520 14.14 6.70 -13.72
N PHE A 521 13.14 6.25 -12.95
CA PHE A 521 11.80 6.86 -12.87
C PHE A 521 11.50 7.25 -11.42
N PRO A 522 12.16 8.31 -10.89
CA PRO A 522 12.00 8.70 -9.50
C PRO A 522 10.53 9.11 -9.21
N PRO A 523 9.99 8.80 -8.01
CA PRO A 523 8.60 9.11 -7.62
C PRO A 523 8.19 10.60 -7.60
N SER A 524 9.06 11.51 -8.04
CA SER A 524 8.83 12.95 -8.00
C SER A 524 9.80 13.68 -8.94
N PHE A 525 9.28 14.17 -10.07
CA PHE A 525 9.84 15.39 -10.66
C PHE A 525 9.42 16.55 -9.76
N ASN A 526 10.39 17.31 -9.25
CA ASN A 526 10.14 18.39 -8.31
C ASN A 526 9.51 19.57 -9.08
N LEU A 527 8.18 19.54 -9.26
CA LEU A 527 7.39 20.67 -9.75
C LEU A 527 7.17 21.65 -8.60
N SER A 528 8.27 22.21 -8.10
CA SER A 528 8.26 23.33 -7.14
C SER A 528 7.71 24.63 -7.75
N LEU A 529 7.40 24.64 -9.06
CA LEU A 529 6.85 25.81 -9.76
C LEU A 529 5.32 25.89 -9.75
N PHE A 530 4.61 24.81 -9.39
CA PHE A 530 3.13 24.77 -9.40
C PHE A 530 2.52 24.42 -8.03
N SER A 531 3.33 24.39 -6.96
CA SER A 531 2.81 24.31 -5.58
C SER A 531 1.97 25.54 -5.18
N GLU A 532 1.97 26.60 -5.97
CA GLU A 532 1.24 27.83 -5.68
C GLU A 532 -0.25 27.81 -6.10
N LEU A 533 -0.70 26.84 -6.90
CA LEU A 533 -2.03 26.91 -7.55
C LEU A 533 -3.11 25.95 -7.05
N SER A 534 -2.94 25.26 -5.90
CA SER A 534 -4.10 24.67 -5.19
C SER A 534 -3.90 24.36 -3.70
N VAL A 535 -4.87 24.82 -2.91
CA VAL A 535 -5.50 24.17 -1.72
C VAL A 535 -4.70 24.05 -0.41
N GLU A 536 -3.39 24.32 -0.34
CA GLU A 536 -2.65 24.24 0.95
C GLU A 536 -2.86 25.45 1.89
N ARG A 537 -3.30 26.62 1.41
CA ARG A 537 -3.53 27.83 2.25
C ARG A 537 -4.96 28.01 2.78
N TYR A 538 -5.98 27.36 2.20
CA TYR A 538 -7.38 27.75 2.46
C TYR A 538 -8.09 26.98 3.58
N ILE A 539 -7.47 25.91 4.10
CA ILE A 539 -7.99 25.14 5.25
C ILE A 539 -7.62 25.82 6.59
N MET A 540 -6.88 26.93 6.56
CA MET A 540 -6.30 27.57 7.75
C MET A 540 -6.99 28.88 8.20
N ALA A 541 -8.15 29.26 7.64
CA ALA A 541 -8.59 30.66 7.71
C ALA A 541 -9.96 30.96 8.35
N ASP A 542 -10.82 30.00 8.70
CA ASP A 542 -12.11 30.30 9.36
C ASP A 542 -12.34 29.36 10.54
N ASP A 543 -12.08 29.87 11.74
CA ASP A 543 -12.74 29.52 13.01
C ASP A 543 -12.26 30.53 14.08
N LYS A 544 -12.55 31.82 13.84
CA LYS A 544 -12.54 32.85 14.89
C LYS A 544 -13.93 32.92 15.49
N GLU A 545 -14.06 32.42 16.71
CA GLU A 545 -14.84 32.99 17.85
C GLU A 545 -15.30 31.89 18.81
N MET A 546 -14.46 31.58 19.81
CA MET A 546 -14.84 31.52 21.23
C MET A 546 -13.54 31.35 22.05
N SER A 547 -13.38 32.19 23.06
CA SER A 547 -12.14 32.58 23.71
C SER A 547 -11.41 31.50 24.53
N GLY A 548 -10.10 31.41 24.26
CA GLY A 548 -9.01 30.85 25.08
C GLY A 548 -7.70 31.28 24.40
N PRO A 549 -6.58 31.53 25.12
CA PRO A 549 -5.45 32.28 24.55
C PRO A 549 -4.82 31.52 23.37
N VAL A 550 -4.91 32.13 22.19
CA VAL A 550 -4.35 31.66 20.91
C VAL A 550 -2.90 32.12 20.82
N VAL A 551 -1.96 31.21 20.57
CA VAL A 551 -0.60 31.52 20.14
C VAL A 551 -0.49 31.12 18.67
N ASP A 552 -0.31 32.12 17.81
CA ASP A 552 -0.29 32.01 16.35
C ASP A 552 0.91 31.15 15.88
N GLY A 553 0.68 30.23 14.95
CA GLY A 553 1.70 29.26 14.55
C GLY A 553 1.53 28.79 13.12
N ASN A 554 2.28 29.40 12.20
CA ASN A 554 2.53 28.86 10.87
C ASN A 554 3.96 29.14 10.37
N ASN A 555 4.69 28.04 10.14
CA ASN A 555 5.66 27.77 9.06
C ASN A 555 7.12 28.25 9.05
N GLU A 556 7.69 28.86 10.09
CA GLU A 556 9.16 28.86 10.29
C GLU A 556 9.48 28.72 11.79
N VAL A 557 9.66 27.49 12.30
CA VAL A 557 9.76 27.21 13.76
C VAL A 557 11.02 27.80 14.43
N THR A 558 11.96 28.37 13.67
CA THR A 558 13.17 29.01 14.22
C THR A 558 12.88 30.45 14.66
N GLY A 559 12.96 30.73 15.96
CA GLY A 559 12.77 32.07 16.53
C GLY A 559 11.42 32.32 17.22
N HIS A 560 10.45 31.41 17.10
CA HIS A 560 9.16 31.53 17.79
C HIS A 560 9.26 31.25 19.29
N ILE A 561 8.63 32.11 20.09
CA ILE A 561 8.46 31.94 21.54
C ILE A 561 7.15 31.22 21.82
N ILE A 562 7.22 30.05 22.44
CA ILE A 562 6.09 29.24 22.89
C ILE A 562 5.92 29.44 24.39
N SER A 563 4.97 30.28 24.79
CA SER A 563 4.64 30.50 26.21
C SER A 563 3.51 29.57 26.67
N THR A 564 3.69 28.91 27.82
CA THR A 564 2.71 28.00 28.41
C THR A 564 2.63 28.21 29.93
N THR A 565 1.43 28.07 30.50
CA THR A 565 1.25 28.12 31.95
C THR A 565 1.29 26.70 32.52
N ILE A 566 2.33 26.42 33.29
CA ILE A 566 2.46 25.16 34.03
C ILE A 566 1.62 25.28 35.31
N GLY A 567 0.68 24.37 35.49
CA GLY A 567 -0.07 24.26 36.75
C GLY A 567 0.88 23.88 37.88
N GLY A 568 0.91 24.68 38.95
CA GLY A 568 1.73 24.37 40.11
C GLY A 568 1.34 23.02 40.73
N LYS A 569 2.33 22.18 40.98
CA LYS A 569 2.15 20.97 41.80
C LYS A 569 2.35 21.35 43.27
N ASN A 570 1.59 20.73 44.17
CA ASN A 570 1.77 20.85 45.62
C ASN A 570 1.56 22.27 46.21
N GLY A 571 0.63 23.06 45.66
CA GLY A 571 0.29 24.39 46.21
C GLY A 571 1.15 25.56 45.70
N GLU A 572 2.09 25.30 44.79
CA GLU A 572 2.86 26.34 44.09
C GLU A 572 1.97 27.17 43.15
N PRO A 573 2.24 28.48 42.97
CA PRO A 573 1.50 29.33 42.02
C PRO A 573 1.71 28.86 40.57
N LYS A 574 0.72 29.11 39.71
CA LYS A 574 0.83 28.84 38.27
C LYS A 574 1.99 29.66 37.68
N GLN A 575 2.95 29.00 37.06
CA GLN A 575 4.12 29.65 36.47
C GLN A 575 4.02 29.64 34.94
N THR A 576 4.18 30.80 34.31
CA THR A 576 4.32 30.90 32.86
C THR A 576 5.76 30.62 32.47
N VAL A 577 5.96 29.72 31.51
CA VAL A 577 7.28 29.34 30.99
C VAL A 577 7.28 29.45 29.48
N SER A 578 8.34 30.00 28.91
CA SER A 578 8.45 30.40 27.51
C SER A 578 9.65 29.73 26.85
N TYR A 579 9.42 29.09 25.71
CA TYR A 579 10.43 28.35 24.96
C TYR A 579 10.69 29.02 23.62
N MET A 580 11.91 29.46 23.38
CA MET A 580 12.34 29.90 22.05
C MET A 580 12.83 28.69 21.27
N ALA A 581 12.11 28.29 20.23
CA ALA A 581 12.53 27.19 19.37
C ALA A 581 13.72 27.63 18.48
N GLU A 582 14.82 26.89 18.54
CA GLU A 582 16.08 27.25 17.88
C GLU A 582 16.27 26.49 16.56
N ARG A 583 16.09 25.17 16.55
CA ARG A 583 16.24 24.33 15.35
C ARG A 583 15.52 23.00 15.46
N VAL A 584 15.10 22.46 14.32
CA VAL A 584 14.58 21.08 14.24
C VAL A 584 15.75 20.10 14.39
N VAL A 585 15.66 19.19 15.35
CA VAL A 585 16.69 18.18 15.62
C VAL A 585 16.29 16.76 15.22
N GLY A 586 14.99 16.51 15.02
CA GLY A 586 14.48 15.25 14.50
C GLY A 586 13.08 15.38 13.88
N THR A 587 12.84 14.63 12.82
CA THR A 587 11.51 14.48 12.18
C THR A 587 11.19 12.99 12.11
N GLY A 588 9.99 12.61 12.52
CA GLY A 588 9.55 11.22 12.53
C GLY A 588 8.07 11.08 12.17
N SER A 589 7.61 9.83 12.03
CA SER A 589 6.22 9.49 11.71
C SER A 589 5.19 10.02 12.72
N PHE A 590 5.63 10.32 13.95
CA PHE A 590 4.77 10.73 15.07
C PHE A 590 4.82 12.24 15.38
N GLY A 591 5.69 13.00 14.71
CA GLY A 591 5.83 14.44 14.96
C GLY A 591 7.22 15.01 14.69
N VAL A 592 7.44 16.23 15.19
CA VAL A 592 8.70 16.98 15.02
C VAL A 592 9.32 17.21 16.39
N VAL A 593 10.64 17.04 16.47
CA VAL A 593 11.46 17.35 17.66
C VAL A 593 12.32 18.56 17.35
N PHE A 594 12.21 19.59 18.16
CA PHE A 594 13.04 20.78 18.05
C PHE A 594 13.83 21.03 19.34
N GLN A 595 15.04 21.53 19.18
CA GLN A 595 15.80 22.15 20.26
C GLN A 595 15.18 23.51 20.55
N ALA A 596 14.99 23.82 21.83
CA ALA A 596 14.49 25.10 22.29
C ALA A 596 15.27 25.58 23.51
N LYS A 597 15.27 26.89 23.75
CA LYS A 597 15.81 27.51 24.95
C LYS A 597 14.68 28.01 25.83
N CYS A 598 14.63 27.56 27.07
CA CYS A 598 13.74 28.10 28.09
C CYS A 598 14.21 29.51 28.44
N LEU A 599 13.36 30.52 28.27
CA LEU A 599 13.74 31.92 28.43
C LEU A 599 13.90 32.32 29.90
N GLU A 600 13.13 31.68 30.79
CA GLU A 600 13.14 31.98 32.22
C GLU A 600 14.35 31.37 32.94
N THR A 601 14.83 30.21 32.48
CA THR A 601 15.95 29.49 33.10
C THR A 601 17.24 29.56 32.29
N GLY A 602 17.16 29.95 31.02
CA GLY A 602 18.26 29.87 30.06
C GLY A 602 18.60 28.43 29.61
N GLU A 603 17.90 27.42 30.11
CA GLU A 603 18.19 26.01 29.87
C GLU A 603 17.78 25.56 28.45
N THR A 604 18.66 24.81 27.77
CA THR A 604 18.34 24.16 26.50
C THR A 604 17.55 22.86 26.72
N VAL A 605 16.43 22.71 26.00
CA VAL A 605 15.50 21.58 26.09
C VAL A 605 15.19 20.99 24.70
N ALA A 606 14.72 19.76 24.67
CA ALA A 606 14.16 19.14 23.47
C ALA A 606 12.64 19.09 23.59
N ILE A 607 11.92 19.63 22.61
CA ILE A 607 10.46 19.61 22.59
C ILE A 607 10.00 18.71 21.45
N LYS A 608 9.39 17.58 21.79
CA LYS A 608 8.74 16.68 20.84
C LYS A 608 7.28 17.06 20.74
N LYS A 609 6.91 17.65 19.60
CA LYS A 609 5.54 18.07 19.26
C LYS A 609 4.87 16.97 18.47
N VAL A 610 3.86 16.35 19.07
CA VAL A 610 3.09 15.24 18.48
C VAL A 610 1.63 15.65 18.32
N LEU A 611 1.02 15.28 17.19
CA LEU A 611 -0.40 15.52 16.98
C LEU A 611 -1.20 14.68 17.98
N GLN A 612 -2.09 15.33 18.72
CA GLN A 612 -2.87 14.71 19.78
C GLN A 612 -4.34 14.59 19.37
N ASP A 613 -4.82 13.36 19.21
CA ASP A 613 -6.27 13.13 19.18
C ASP A 613 -6.82 13.34 20.61
N ARG A 614 -7.81 14.23 20.73
CA ARG A 614 -8.48 14.58 21.99
C ARG A 614 -9.12 13.37 22.69
N ARG A 615 -9.41 12.29 21.96
CA ARG A 615 -10.10 11.10 22.46
C ARG A 615 -9.17 10.08 23.11
N TYR A 616 -7.87 10.15 22.86
CA TYR A 616 -6.92 9.12 23.29
C TYR A 616 -5.87 9.69 24.23
N LYS A 617 -5.48 8.92 25.25
CA LYS A 617 -4.32 9.27 26.08
C LYS A 617 -3.05 8.85 25.35
N ASN A 618 -2.06 9.74 25.30
CA ASN A 618 -0.77 9.43 24.70
C ASN A 618 0.01 8.46 25.61
N ARG A 619 0.32 7.26 25.09
CA ARG A 619 1.04 6.22 25.85
C ARG A 619 2.47 6.62 26.18
N GLU A 620 3.17 7.26 25.24
CA GLU A 620 4.54 7.74 25.44
C GLU A 620 4.59 8.72 26.63
N LEU A 621 3.66 9.68 26.71
CA LEU A 621 3.53 10.56 27.88
C LEU A 621 3.32 9.79 29.18
N GLN A 622 2.47 8.77 29.18
CA GLN A 622 2.19 7.97 30.38
C GLN A 622 3.45 7.23 30.86
N LEU A 623 4.18 6.60 29.95
CA LEU A 623 5.42 5.89 30.26
C LEU A 623 6.52 6.85 30.72
N MET A 624 6.71 7.98 30.05
CA MET A 624 7.74 8.95 30.43
C MET A 624 7.50 9.56 31.81
N ARG A 625 6.25 9.66 32.27
CA ARG A 625 5.91 10.13 33.63
C ARG A 625 6.31 9.15 34.73
N THR A 626 6.48 7.87 34.43
CA THR A 626 6.82 6.84 35.41
C THR A 626 8.31 6.48 35.40
N MET A 627 9.09 7.03 34.47
CA MET A 627 10.51 6.70 34.29
C MET A 627 11.40 7.86 34.73
N SER A 628 12.38 7.57 35.60
CA SER A 628 13.41 8.52 36.01
C SER A 628 14.71 7.79 36.28
N HIS A 629 15.67 7.89 35.35
CA HIS A 629 16.95 7.20 35.43
C HIS A 629 18.04 7.99 34.66
N PRO A 630 19.31 8.02 35.12
CA PRO A 630 20.37 8.79 34.46
C PRO A 630 20.57 8.45 32.97
N ASN A 631 20.32 7.20 32.59
CA ASN A 631 20.46 6.70 31.21
C ASN A 631 19.14 6.59 30.42
N VAL A 632 18.07 7.23 30.89
CA VAL A 632 16.78 7.34 30.20
C VAL A 632 16.44 8.83 30.09
N VAL A 633 15.97 9.29 28.92
CA VAL A 633 15.62 10.69 28.74
C VAL A 633 14.44 11.08 29.65
N GLY A 634 14.63 12.09 30.48
CA GLY A 634 13.64 12.58 31.43
C GLY A 634 12.64 13.55 30.79
N LEU A 635 11.36 13.38 31.14
CA LEU A 635 10.32 14.36 30.87
C LEU A 635 10.36 15.45 31.94
N LYS A 636 10.63 16.70 31.54
CA LYS A 636 10.57 17.85 32.46
C LYS A 636 9.11 18.24 32.73
N HIS A 637 8.33 18.42 31.66
CA HIS A 637 6.90 18.70 31.71
C HIS A 637 6.28 18.50 30.32
N CYS A 638 4.96 18.66 30.22
CA CYS A 638 4.25 18.62 28.95
C CYS A 638 3.18 19.70 28.93
N PHE A 639 2.88 20.21 27.74
CA PHE A 639 1.79 21.15 27.54
C PHE A 639 1.11 20.88 26.21
N PHE A 640 -0.14 21.31 26.10
CA PHE A 640 -0.85 21.27 24.84
C PHE A 640 -0.69 22.61 24.13
N SER A 641 -0.46 22.56 22.83
CA SER A 641 -0.55 23.73 21.96
C SER A 641 -1.56 23.45 20.89
N THR A 642 -2.32 24.47 20.53
CA THR A 642 -3.28 24.38 19.44
C THR A 642 -2.74 25.23 18.31
N THR A 643 -2.62 24.68 17.10
CA THR A 643 -2.24 25.50 15.94
C THR A 643 -3.38 26.42 15.54
N SER A 644 -3.11 27.37 14.64
CA SER A 644 -4.14 28.20 14.00
C SER A 644 -5.29 27.38 13.38
N ASN A 645 -5.04 26.10 13.05
CA ASN A 645 -6.03 25.18 12.47
C ASN A 645 -6.82 24.37 13.51
N ASN A 646 -6.80 24.76 14.78
CA ASN A 646 -7.43 24.05 15.90
C ASN A 646 -6.95 22.59 16.08
N GLU A 647 -5.80 22.24 15.51
CA GLU A 647 -5.18 20.94 15.74
C GLU A 647 -4.48 20.96 17.09
N LEU A 648 -4.89 20.03 17.96
CA LEU A 648 -4.29 19.88 19.27
C LEU A 648 -2.98 19.11 19.13
N PHE A 649 -1.89 19.71 19.59
CA PHE A 649 -0.60 19.06 19.73
C PHE A 649 -0.27 18.87 21.20
N LEU A 650 0.28 17.72 21.51
CA LEU A 650 0.97 17.47 22.77
C LEU A 650 2.46 17.78 22.57
N ASN A 651 3.00 18.63 23.43
CA ASN A 651 4.41 19.02 23.43
C ASN A 651 5.05 18.39 24.65
N LEU A 652 5.95 17.42 24.43
CA LEU A 652 6.73 16.77 25.46
C LEU A 652 8.05 17.53 25.60
N VAL A 653 8.24 18.23 26.72
CA VAL A 653 9.49 18.94 27.01
C VAL A 653 10.41 18.02 27.78
N MET A 654 11.52 17.68 27.14
CA MET A 654 12.51 16.72 27.59
C MET A 654 13.84 17.42 27.81
N GLU A 655 14.73 16.79 28.57
CA GLU A 655 16.13 17.22 28.59
C GLU A 655 16.75 17.14 27.17
N TYR A 656 17.60 18.11 26.85
CA TYR A 656 18.32 18.14 25.59
C TYR A 656 19.65 17.41 25.74
N VAL A 657 19.96 16.53 24.79
CA VAL A 657 21.28 15.91 24.65
C VAL A 657 21.80 16.22 23.24
N PRO A 658 23.04 16.71 23.08
CA PRO A 658 23.49 17.32 21.81
C PRO A 658 23.51 16.38 20.61
N GLU A 659 23.95 15.13 20.79
CA GLU A 659 24.20 14.20 19.70
C GLU A 659 23.42 12.90 19.84
N THR A 660 23.28 12.20 18.71
CA THR A 660 22.82 10.80 18.68
C THR A 660 24.02 9.89 18.52
N MET A 661 23.93 8.67 19.04
CA MET A 661 24.96 7.66 18.86
C MET A 661 25.23 7.37 17.38
N TYR A 662 24.18 7.42 16.54
CA TYR A 662 24.31 7.33 15.09
C TYR A 662 25.24 8.40 14.50
N ARG A 663 25.10 9.67 14.93
CA ARG A 663 25.96 10.77 14.45
C ARG A 663 27.40 10.60 14.93
N VAL A 664 27.60 10.19 16.18
CA VAL A 664 28.92 9.89 16.73
C VAL A 664 29.58 8.76 15.93
N LEU A 665 28.86 7.67 15.66
CA LEU A 665 29.36 6.56 14.86
C LEU A 665 29.71 7.00 13.43
N LYS A 666 28.83 7.77 12.79
CA LYS A 666 29.04 8.29 11.44
C LYS A 666 30.25 9.21 11.35
N HIS A 667 30.54 9.99 12.39
CA HIS A 667 31.75 10.80 12.45
C HIS A 667 33.02 9.94 12.37
N TYR A 668 33.10 8.86 13.15
CA TYR A 668 34.23 7.92 13.09
C TYR A 668 34.31 7.20 11.73
N SER A 669 33.18 6.70 11.23
CA SER A 669 33.11 6.04 9.92
C SER A 669 33.55 6.95 8.77
N ASN A 670 33.07 8.20 8.73
CA ASN A 670 33.46 9.19 7.71
C ASN A 670 34.95 9.58 7.80
N ALA A 671 35.50 9.61 9.02
CA ALA A 671 36.93 9.83 9.25
C ALA A 671 37.79 8.58 8.95
N ASN A 672 37.16 7.48 8.52
CA ASN A 672 37.81 6.18 8.32
C ASN A 672 38.55 5.68 9.57
N GLN A 673 38.02 6.01 10.75
CA GLN A 673 38.54 5.63 12.06
C GLN A 673 37.56 4.69 12.76
N GLN A 674 38.08 3.78 13.58
CA GLN A 674 37.28 2.99 14.49
C GLN A 674 37.04 3.77 15.78
N MET A 675 35.87 3.59 16.39
CA MET A 675 35.61 4.17 17.70
C MET A 675 36.54 3.53 18.74
N PRO A 676 37.27 4.33 19.54
CA PRO A 676 38.07 3.82 20.65
C PRO A 676 37.25 2.91 21.56
N LEU A 677 37.84 1.76 21.92
CA LEU A 677 37.14 0.71 22.64
C LEU A 677 36.58 1.16 23.99
N ILE A 678 37.27 2.07 24.68
CA ILE A 678 36.79 2.67 25.93
C ILE A 678 35.44 3.38 25.76
N TYR A 679 35.20 4.05 24.63
CA TYR A 679 33.89 4.65 24.34
C TYR A 679 32.84 3.60 24.01
N VAL A 680 33.21 2.54 23.28
CA VAL A 680 32.29 1.41 23.01
C VAL A 680 31.85 0.77 24.33
N LYS A 681 32.78 0.51 25.25
CA LYS A 681 32.50 -0.01 26.60
C LYS A 681 31.58 0.96 27.36
N LEU A 682 31.95 2.23 27.43
CA LEU A 682 31.23 3.25 28.20
C LEU A 682 29.79 3.44 27.70
N TYR A 683 29.60 3.52 26.39
CA TYR A 683 28.29 3.73 25.77
C TYR A 683 27.40 2.49 25.89
N THR A 684 27.96 1.31 25.61
CA THR A 684 27.20 0.05 25.71
C THR A 684 26.79 -0.24 27.15
N TYR A 685 27.68 0.00 28.12
CA TYR A 685 27.38 -0.19 29.54
C TYR A 685 26.20 0.67 29.98
N GLN A 686 26.18 1.94 29.59
CA GLN A 686 25.10 2.87 29.92
C GLN A 686 23.77 2.52 29.23
N ILE A 687 23.80 2.00 27.99
CA ILE A 687 22.60 1.47 27.32
C ILE A 687 22.02 0.31 28.15
N PHE A 688 22.87 -0.65 28.53
CA PHE A 688 22.40 -1.79 29.35
C PHE A 688 21.91 -1.35 30.73
N ARG A 689 22.54 -0.36 31.36
CA ARG A 689 22.06 0.20 32.63
C ARG A 689 20.66 0.83 32.46
N GLY A 690 20.43 1.57 31.38
CA GLY A 690 19.11 2.12 31.05
C GLY A 690 18.05 1.04 30.78
N LEU A 691 18.41 -0.01 30.03
CA LEU A 691 17.52 -1.14 29.77
C LEU A 691 17.22 -1.94 31.05
N ALA A 692 18.21 -2.16 31.92
CA ALA A 692 18.02 -2.83 33.21
C ALA A 692 16.98 -2.11 34.06
N TYR A 693 17.05 -0.78 34.13
CA TYR A 693 16.02 0.04 34.76
C TYR A 693 14.65 -0.16 34.11
N MET A 694 14.55 0.05 32.78
CA MET A 694 13.27 -0.03 32.06
C MET A 694 12.60 -1.40 32.18
N HIS A 695 13.38 -2.48 32.13
CA HIS A 695 12.88 -3.85 32.15
C HIS A 695 12.48 -4.28 33.57
N ALA A 696 13.29 -3.95 34.59
CA ALA A 696 13.09 -4.45 35.94
C ALA A 696 12.12 -3.60 36.77
N VAL A 697 12.09 -2.28 36.56
CA VAL A 697 11.35 -1.35 37.44
C VAL A 697 9.93 -1.12 36.93
N PRO A 698 9.68 -0.52 35.74
CA PRO A 698 8.34 -0.36 35.20
C PRO A 698 7.87 -1.49 34.28
N GLY A 699 8.71 -2.48 33.95
CA GLY A 699 8.34 -3.58 33.03
C GLY A 699 8.13 -3.13 31.58
N VAL A 700 8.83 -2.07 31.14
CA VAL A 700 8.67 -1.43 29.83
C VAL A 700 9.66 -2.00 28.84
N CYS A 701 9.16 -2.50 27.71
CA CYS A 701 9.97 -2.80 26.54
C CYS A 701 10.01 -1.59 25.60
N HIS A 702 11.21 -1.20 25.15
CA HIS A 702 11.43 -0.04 24.27
C HIS A 702 10.88 -0.31 22.85
N ARG A 703 11.17 -1.49 22.30
CA ARG A 703 10.71 -1.99 20.98
C ARG A 703 11.19 -1.22 19.75
N ASP A 704 12.01 -0.19 19.89
CA ASP A 704 12.68 0.50 18.76
C ASP A 704 14.09 1.00 19.11
N LEU A 705 14.88 0.18 19.81
CA LEU A 705 16.24 0.56 20.20
C LEU A 705 17.19 0.48 18.98
N LYS A 706 17.86 1.59 18.68
CA LYS A 706 18.79 1.78 17.56
C LYS A 706 19.69 2.98 17.83
N PRO A 707 20.82 3.17 17.12
CA PRO A 707 21.75 4.28 17.38
C PRO A 707 21.12 5.68 17.25
N GLN A 708 20.03 5.85 16.49
CA GLN A 708 19.31 7.11 16.37
C GLN A 708 18.48 7.45 17.63
N ASN A 709 18.07 6.42 18.38
CA ASN A 709 17.24 6.53 19.60
C ASN A 709 18.10 6.42 20.87
N VAL A 710 19.42 6.53 20.74
CA VAL A 710 20.36 6.62 21.85
C VAL A 710 21.08 7.96 21.71
N LEU A 711 20.89 8.83 22.69
CA LEU A 711 21.52 10.15 22.75
C LEU A 711 22.84 10.07 23.50
N VAL A 712 23.80 10.89 23.09
CA VAL A 712 25.13 10.98 23.69
C VAL A 712 25.51 12.44 23.83
N ASP A 713 25.99 12.85 25.00
CA ASP A 713 26.71 14.10 25.17
C ASP A 713 28.21 13.85 24.92
N PRO A 714 28.80 14.38 23.83
CA PRO A 714 30.21 14.12 23.53
C PRO A 714 31.19 14.73 24.53
N VAL A 715 30.76 15.65 25.40
CA VAL A 715 31.61 16.33 26.38
C VAL A 715 31.66 15.56 27.69
N THR A 716 30.50 15.10 28.17
CA THR A 716 30.35 14.36 29.43
C THR A 716 30.34 12.84 29.23
N HIS A 717 30.14 12.38 28.00
CA HIS A 717 29.91 10.98 27.62
C HIS A 717 28.70 10.33 28.32
N GLN A 718 27.75 11.13 28.80
CA GLN A 718 26.47 10.64 29.31
C GLN A 718 25.64 10.10 28.14
N VAL A 719 25.06 8.91 28.33
CA VAL A 719 24.19 8.26 27.35
C VAL A 719 22.76 8.19 27.86
N LYS A 720 21.77 8.48 27.02
CA LYS A 720 20.35 8.43 27.35
C LYS A 720 19.52 7.79 26.25
N ILE A 721 18.70 6.80 26.59
CA ILE A 721 17.72 6.19 25.68
C ILE A 721 16.53 7.15 25.50
N CYS A 722 16.07 7.34 24.26
CA CYS A 722 14.96 8.23 23.92
C CYS A 722 13.97 7.60 22.93
N ASP A 723 12.86 8.31 22.68
CA ASP A 723 11.78 7.94 21.75
C ASP A 723 10.93 6.72 22.18
N PHE A 724 10.01 6.97 23.12
CA PHE A 724 9.13 5.93 23.68
C PHE A 724 7.81 5.77 22.93
N GLY A 725 7.70 6.31 21.71
CA GLY A 725 6.50 6.20 20.88
C GLY A 725 6.09 4.76 20.56
N SER A 726 7.09 3.86 20.47
CA SER A 726 6.89 2.42 20.25
C SER A 726 6.86 1.61 21.55
N ALA A 727 7.19 2.20 22.69
CA ALA A 727 7.35 1.46 23.94
C ALA A 727 6.01 0.92 24.48
N LYS A 728 6.06 -0.20 25.20
CA LYS A 728 4.88 -0.81 25.84
C LYS A 728 5.32 -1.58 27.10
N MET A 729 4.49 -1.54 28.14
CA MET A 729 4.56 -2.53 29.22
C MET A 729 4.08 -3.87 28.66
N LEU A 730 4.95 -4.88 28.67
CA LEU A 730 4.60 -6.21 28.14
C LEU A 730 3.98 -7.06 29.25
N VAL A 731 2.78 -7.57 28.98
CA VAL A 731 2.05 -8.46 29.89
C VAL A 731 2.10 -9.88 29.33
N LYS A 732 2.48 -10.83 30.17
CA LYS A 732 2.57 -12.25 29.78
C LYS A 732 1.18 -12.76 29.36
N GLY A 733 1.10 -13.40 28.19
CA GLY A 733 -0.15 -13.90 27.61
C GLY A 733 -0.94 -12.88 26.78
N GLU A 734 -0.53 -11.60 26.72
CA GLU A 734 -1.11 -10.63 25.79
C GLU A 734 -0.39 -10.66 24.44
N ALA A 735 -1.16 -10.80 23.35
CA ALA A 735 -0.64 -10.67 22.00
C ALA A 735 -0.23 -9.22 21.69
N ASN A 736 0.92 -9.06 21.04
CA ASN A 736 1.49 -7.79 20.62
C ASN A 736 1.77 -7.78 19.11
N ILE A 737 1.86 -6.58 18.53
CA ILE A 737 2.22 -6.39 17.12
C ILE A 737 3.65 -6.88 16.90
N SER A 738 3.83 -7.82 15.96
CA SER A 738 5.13 -8.42 15.61
C SER A 738 5.94 -7.54 14.64
N TYR A 739 5.28 -6.82 13.73
CA TYR A 739 5.93 -5.83 12.86
C TYR A 739 6.23 -4.53 13.62
N ILE A 740 7.15 -4.63 14.57
CA ILE A 740 7.68 -3.54 15.39
C ILE A 740 9.20 -3.55 15.30
N CYS A 741 9.87 -2.53 15.86
CA CYS A 741 11.32 -2.32 15.80
C CYS A 741 11.84 -1.99 14.40
N SER A 742 12.79 -1.07 14.34
CA SER A 742 13.45 -0.69 13.11
C SER A 742 14.22 -1.84 12.47
N ARG A 743 14.21 -1.86 11.15
CA ARG A 743 14.97 -2.80 10.33
C ARG A 743 16.46 -2.70 10.70
N PHE A 744 17.18 -3.83 10.66
CA PHE A 744 18.57 -4.05 11.12
C PHE A 744 18.72 -4.38 12.62
N TYR A 745 17.89 -3.81 13.49
CA TYR A 745 17.94 -4.06 14.95
C TYR A 745 16.85 -5.02 15.43
N ARG A 746 15.90 -5.37 14.55
CA ARG A 746 14.79 -6.27 14.85
C ARG A 746 15.26 -7.69 15.18
N ALA A 747 14.78 -8.22 16.31
CA ALA A 747 15.03 -9.59 16.78
C ALA A 747 14.37 -10.64 15.88
N PRO A 748 14.96 -11.84 15.74
CA PRO A 748 14.49 -12.84 14.78
C PRO A 748 13.08 -13.36 15.09
N GLU A 749 12.67 -13.47 16.36
CA GLU A 749 11.30 -13.84 16.74
C GLU A 749 10.24 -12.88 16.19
N LEU A 750 10.54 -11.58 16.10
CA LEU A 750 9.65 -10.60 15.48
C LEU A 750 9.58 -10.78 13.95
N ILE A 751 10.68 -11.20 13.33
CA ILE A 751 10.74 -11.52 11.90
C ILE A 751 9.90 -12.78 11.60
N PHE A 752 9.93 -13.76 12.49
CA PHE A 752 9.06 -14.94 12.46
C PHE A 752 7.59 -14.64 12.83
N GLY A 753 7.24 -13.39 13.10
CA GLY A 753 5.86 -12.98 13.36
C GLY A 753 5.36 -13.30 14.77
N ALA A 754 6.24 -13.54 15.74
CA ALA A 754 5.85 -13.78 17.12
C ALA A 754 5.06 -12.59 17.69
N THR A 755 3.91 -12.87 18.29
CA THR A 755 3.06 -11.88 18.96
C THR A 755 3.25 -11.90 20.48
N GLU A 756 3.79 -12.99 21.03
CA GLU A 756 4.10 -13.16 22.46
C GLU A 756 5.61 -13.13 22.70
N TYR A 757 6.20 -11.95 22.53
CA TYR A 757 7.63 -11.70 22.80
C TYR A 757 7.83 -10.98 24.15
N THR A 758 9.07 -10.94 24.63
CA THR A 758 9.45 -10.32 25.91
C THR A 758 10.37 -9.11 25.71
N THR A 759 10.83 -8.49 26.80
CA THR A 759 11.85 -7.43 26.79
C THR A 759 13.19 -7.88 26.20
N SER A 760 13.40 -9.18 26.01
CA SER A 760 14.57 -9.78 25.34
C SER A 760 14.81 -9.28 23.91
N ILE A 761 13.81 -8.70 23.24
CA ILE A 761 13.99 -8.08 21.91
C ILE A 761 14.86 -6.81 21.98
N ASP A 762 14.81 -6.07 23.10
CA ASP A 762 15.66 -4.90 23.30
C ASP A 762 17.11 -5.34 23.57
N ILE A 763 17.33 -6.50 24.20
CA ILE A 763 18.66 -7.09 24.41
C ILE A 763 19.31 -7.45 23.07
N TRP A 764 18.55 -8.08 22.17
CA TRP A 764 19.01 -8.32 20.80
C TRP A 764 19.37 -7.01 20.09
N SER A 765 18.47 -6.01 20.18
CA SER A 765 18.67 -4.71 19.56
C SER A 765 19.94 -4.02 20.09
N ALA A 766 20.20 -4.09 21.39
CA ALA A 766 21.41 -3.59 22.02
C ALA A 766 22.66 -4.38 21.58
N GLY A 767 22.54 -5.69 21.36
CA GLY A 767 23.59 -6.52 20.74
C GLY A 767 23.94 -6.07 19.33
N CYS A 768 22.93 -5.73 18.51
CA CYS A 768 23.16 -5.14 17.19
C CYS A 768 23.86 -3.78 17.28
N VAL A 769 23.47 -2.92 18.23
CA VAL A 769 24.14 -1.63 18.47
C VAL A 769 25.59 -1.83 18.90
N LEU A 770 25.87 -2.73 19.84
CA LEU A 770 27.24 -3.07 20.25
C LEU A 770 28.07 -3.54 19.05
N ALA A 771 27.55 -4.48 18.25
CA ALA A 771 28.26 -4.99 17.09
C ALA A 771 28.53 -3.88 16.06
N GLU A 772 27.58 -2.98 15.84
CA GLU A 772 27.74 -1.84 14.94
C GLU A 772 28.77 -0.82 15.47
N LEU A 773 28.83 -0.55 16.78
CA LEU A 773 29.88 0.28 17.38
C LEU A 773 31.28 -0.35 17.20
N LEU A 774 31.38 -1.67 17.27
CA LEU A 774 32.64 -2.40 17.09
C LEU A 774 33.07 -2.49 15.61
N LEU A 775 32.11 -2.58 14.68
CA LEU A 775 32.36 -2.78 13.24
C LEU A 775 32.39 -1.47 12.44
N GLY A 776 31.79 -0.39 12.95
CA GLY A 776 31.59 0.87 12.22
C GLY A 776 30.43 0.84 11.21
N GLN A 777 29.73 -0.29 11.09
CA GLN A 777 28.61 -0.50 10.18
C GLN A 777 27.60 -1.52 10.77
N PRO A 778 26.32 -1.48 10.36
CA PRO A 778 25.30 -2.41 10.86
C PRO A 778 25.67 -3.88 10.60
N LEU A 779 25.48 -4.74 11.61
CA LEU A 779 25.79 -6.17 11.50
C LEU A 779 24.81 -6.94 10.58
N PHE A 780 23.52 -6.58 10.60
CA PHE A 780 22.46 -7.28 9.86
C PHE A 780 21.69 -6.34 8.91
N PRO A 781 22.31 -5.84 7.82
CA PRO A 781 21.64 -4.95 6.86
C PRO A 781 20.69 -5.73 5.95
N GLY A 782 19.38 -5.69 6.20
CA GLY A 782 18.37 -6.37 5.37
C GLY A 782 17.41 -5.40 4.68
N GLU A 783 17.16 -5.57 3.37
CA GLU A 783 16.21 -4.72 2.62
C GLU A 783 14.74 -4.98 3.02
N ASN A 784 14.43 -6.23 3.39
CA ASN A 784 13.12 -6.67 3.86
C ASN A 784 13.27 -7.70 5.00
N ALA A 785 12.15 -8.18 5.56
CA ALA A 785 12.16 -9.12 6.69
C ALA A 785 12.93 -10.41 6.39
N VAL A 786 12.76 -10.97 5.18
CA VAL A 786 13.47 -12.18 4.74
C VAL A 786 14.96 -11.90 4.53
N GLY A 787 15.30 -10.77 3.89
CA GLY A 787 16.69 -10.36 3.69
C GLY A 787 17.41 -10.14 5.03
N GLN A 788 16.75 -9.55 6.01
CA GLN A 788 17.31 -9.41 7.36
C GLN A 788 17.55 -10.78 8.01
N LEU A 789 16.61 -11.72 7.87
CA LEU A 789 16.79 -13.09 8.36
C LEU A 789 17.98 -13.79 7.68
N VAL A 790 18.17 -13.58 6.37
CA VAL A 790 19.32 -14.11 5.63
C VAL A 790 20.64 -13.58 6.19
N GLU A 791 20.75 -12.28 6.49
CA GLU A 791 21.96 -11.72 7.11
C GLU A 791 22.21 -12.31 8.51
N ILE A 792 21.16 -12.54 9.30
CA ILE A 792 21.28 -13.21 10.60
C ILE A 792 21.80 -14.64 10.42
N ILE A 793 21.23 -15.40 9.49
CA ILE A 793 21.62 -16.79 9.20
C ILE A 793 23.06 -16.88 8.69
N LYS A 794 23.55 -15.90 7.92
CA LYS A 794 24.95 -15.88 7.48
C LYS A 794 25.94 -15.83 8.65
N VAL A 795 25.56 -15.19 9.74
CA VAL A 795 26.41 -15.06 10.94
C VAL A 795 26.16 -16.19 11.92
N LEU A 796 24.91 -16.41 12.33
CA LEU A 796 24.55 -17.39 13.36
C LEU A 796 24.37 -18.82 12.82
N GLY A 797 24.33 -19.00 11.50
CA GLY A 797 23.96 -20.27 10.88
C GLY A 797 22.45 -20.46 10.82
N THR A 798 22.00 -21.55 10.21
CA THR A 798 20.57 -21.87 10.12
C THR A 798 20.03 -22.24 11.49
N PRO A 799 18.94 -21.60 11.98
CA PRO A 799 18.39 -21.92 13.28
C PRO A 799 17.89 -23.37 13.32
N THR A 800 18.15 -24.02 14.45
CA THR A 800 17.63 -25.35 14.74
C THR A 800 16.11 -25.31 14.91
N ARG A 801 15.47 -26.48 14.82
CA ARG A 801 14.02 -26.59 15.01
C ARG A 801 13.57 -26.12 16.40
N GLU A 802 14.39 -26.38 17.42
CA GLU A 802 14.09 -25.95 18.78
C GLU A 802 14.20 -24.43 18.93
N GLU A 803 15.23 -23.81 18.35
CA GLU A 803 15.36 -22.35 18.33
C GLU A 803 14.19 -21.67 17.61
N ILE A 804 13.72 -22.23 16.48
CA ILE A 804 12.52 -21.72 15.80
C ILE A 804 11.30 -21.83 16.69
N ARG A 805 11.11 -22.96 17.38
CA ARG A 805 10.00 -23.16 18.30
C ARG A 805 10.06 -22.17 19.47
N CYS A 806 11.24 -21.87 19.99
CA CYS A 806 11.44 -20.86 21.03
C CYS A 806 11.14 -19.44 20.52
N MET A 807 11.41 -19.14 19.25
CA MET A 807 11.11 -17.85 18.64
C MET A 807 9.63 -17.67 18.30
N ASN A 808 9.01 -18.66 17.66
CA ASN A 808 7.58 -18.68 17.38
C ASN A 808 7.05 -20.13 17.29
N PRO A 809 6.33 -20.61 18.32
CA PRO A 809 5.77 -21.96 18.34
C PRO A 809 4.78 -22.25 17.19
N ASN A 810 4.13 -21.23 16.64
CA ASN A 810 3.10 -21.35 15.61
C ASN A 810 3.67 -21.38 14.18
N TYR A 811 5.00 -21.28 14.02
CA TYR A 811 5.64 -21.28 12.71
C TYR A 811 5.83 -22.71 12.18
N THR A 812 5.04 -23.12 11.18
CA THR A 812 4.94 -24.51 10.72
C THR A 812 5.69 -24.83 9.42
N ASP A 813 6.08 -23.82 8.63
CA ASP A 813 6.76 -24.01 7.34
C ASP A 813 8.28 -23.90 7.46
N PHE A 814 9.02 -24.99 7.20
CA PHE A 814 10.48 -24.99 7.23
C PHE A 814 11.10 -25.51 5.94
N ARG A 815 11.79 -24.63 5.20
CA ARG A 815 12.91 -25.00 4.29
C ARG A 815 13.92 -23.86 4.21
N PHE A 816 14.82 -23.75 5.19
CA PHE A 816 16.02 -22.94 5.03
C PHE A 816 17.17 -23.80 4.47
N PRO A 817 18.02 -23.27 3.59
CA PRO A 817 19.28 -23.93 3.26
C PRO A 817 20.09 -24.10 4.55
N GLN A 818 20.79 -25.22 4.68
CA GLN A 818 21.64 -25.50 5.84
C GLN A 818 22.96 -24.72 5.69
N ILE A 819 23.09 -23.64 6.44
CA ILE A 819 24.23 -22.75 6.47
C ILE A 819 24.92 -22.93 7.82
N LYS A 820 26.22 -23.21 7.81
CA LYS A 820 27.02 -23.29 9.04
C LYS A 820 27.25 -21.89 9.60
N ALA A 821 27.17 -21.76 10.92
CA ALA A 821 27.49 -20.52 11.61
C ALA A 821 28.89 -20.02 11.24
N HIS A 822 29.01 -18.72 10.98
CA HIS A 822 30.30 -18.11 10.72
C HIS A 822 30.97 -17.80 12.07
N PRO A 823 32.18 -18.30 12.35
CA PRO A 823 32.82 -18.08 13.64
C PRO A 823 32.95 -16.59 13.97
N TRP A 824 32.53 -16.17 15.16
CA TRP A 824 32.49 -14.76 15.56
C TRP A 824 33.84 -14.03 15.42
N HIS A 825 34.96 -14.71 15.67
CA HIS A 825 36.32 -14.17 15.48
C HIS A 825 36.68 -13.85 14.01
N LYS A 826 35.88 -14.33 13.05
CA LYS A 826 35.99 -13.95 11.63
C LYS A 826 34.98 -12.87 11.22
N VAL A 827 33.94 -12.65 12.02
CA VAL A 827 32.97 -11.56 11.84
C VAL A 827 33.59 -10.25 12.31
N PHE A 828 34.24 -10.27 13.48
CA PHE A 828 35.01 -9.16 14.00
C PHE A 828 36.47 -9.23 13.56
N HIS A 829 37.17 -8.09 13.56
CA HIS A 829 38.60 -8.04 13.24
C HIS A 829 39.43 -8.90 14.20
N LYS A 830 40.52 -9.52 13.72
CA LYS A 830 41.41 -10.40 14.53
C LYS A 830 41.98 -9.75 15.81
N ARG A 831 42.03 -8.41 15.86
CA ARG A 831 42.53 -7.64 17.01
C ARG A 831 41.44 -7.32 18.05
N MET A 832 40.21 -7.76 17.82
CA MET A 832 39.08 -7.50 18.71
C MET A 832 39.26 -8.27 20.03
N PRO A 833 39.03 -7.63 21.19
CA PRO A 833 39.12 -8.31 22.48
C PRO A 833 38.17 -9.52 22.56
N PRO A 834 38.63 -10.67 23.09
CA PRO A 834 37.79 -11.86 23.24
C PRO A 834 36.50 -11.58 24.03
N GLU A 835 36.55 -10.71 25.03
CA GLU A 835 35.43 -10.36 25.89
C GLU A 835 34.34 -9.59 25.14
N ALA A 836 34.72 -8.79 24.13
CA ALA A 836 33.76 -8.08 23.28
C ALA A 836 32.97 -9.07 22.41
N ILE A 837 33.68 -10.06 21.87
CA ILE A 837 33.11 -11.14 21.05
C ILE A 837 32.20 -12.02 21.89
N ASP A 838 32.64 -12.40 23.11
CA ASP A 838 31.85 -13.19 24.05
C ASP A 838 30.54 -12.48 24.39
N LEU A 839 30.60 -11.19 24.75
CA LEU A 839 29.41 -10.38 25.05
C LEU A 839 28.45 -10.33 23.85
N ALA A 840 28.94 -10.01 22.65
CA ALA A 840 28.11 -9.98 21.45
C ALA A 840 27.42 -11.33 21.19
N SER A 841 28.13 -12.44 21.39
CA SER A 841 27.57 -13.79 21.21
C SER A 841 26.49 -14.13 22.23
N ARG A 842 26.59 -13.66 23.49
CA ARG A 842 25.57 -13.87 24.54
C ARG A 842 24.30 -13.04 24.32
N LEU A 843 24.42 -11.91 23.62
CA LEU A 843 23.29 -11.03 23.30
C LEU A 843 22.54 -11.49 22.04
N LEU A 844 23.28 -11.96 21.03
CA LEU A 844 22.77 -12.31 19.69
C LEU A 844 22.50 -13.81 19.57
N GLN A 845 21.52 -14.28 20.36
CA GLN A 845 21.04 -15.67 20.38
C GLN A 845 19.65 -15.78 19.74
N TYR A 846 19.39 -16.87 18.99
CA TYR A 846 18.06 -17.13 18.43
C TYR A 846 17.01 -17.30 19.53
N SER A 847 17.26 -18.21 20.48
CA SER A 847 16.38 -18.43 21.61
C SER A 847 16.33 -17.19 22.52
N PRO A 848 15.17 -16.52 22.65
CA PRO A 848 15.09 -15.27 23.42
C PRO A 848 15.44 -15.42 24.90
N SER A 849 15.19 -16.60 25.47
CA SER A 849 15.50 -16.96 26.87
C SER A 849 16.99 -17.20 27.14
N LEU A 850 17.81 -17.43 26.11
CA LEU A 850 19.26 -17.62 26.26
C LEU A 850 20.03 -16.31 26.21
N ARG A 851 19.37 -15.20 25.84
CA ARG A 851 19.99 -13.87 25.88
C ARG A 851 20.16 -13.46 27.33
N CYS A 852 21.35 -12.99 27.70
CA CYS A 852 21.58 -12.50 29.06
C CYS A 852 20.71 -11.28 29.36
N SER A 853 20.35 -11.05 30.63
CA SER A 853 19.62 -9.84 31.00
C SER A 853 20.48 -8.59 30.82
N ALA A 854 19.86 -7.41 30.77
CA ALA A 854 20.60 -6.14 30.69
C ALA A 854 21.52 -5.94 31.92
N LEU A 855 21.09 -6.37 33.10
CA LEU A 855 21.88 -6.27 34.33
C LEU A 855 23.06 -7.25 34.33
N ASP A 856 22.85 -8.48 33.84
CA ASP A 856 23.93 -9.46 33.66
C ASP A 856 24.95 -8.97 32.63
N ALA A 857 24.49 -8.34 31.54
CA ALA A 857 25.35 -7.72 30.54
C ALA A 857 26.23 -6.64 31.17
N CYS A 858 25.68 -5.77 32.03
CA CYS A 858 26.49 -4.80 32.78
C CYS A 858 27.61 -5.48 33.57
N SER A 859 27.38 -6.65 34.18
CA SER A 859 28.38 -7.40 34.96
C SER A 859 29.46 -8.13 34.14
N HIS A 860 29.41 -8.03 32.81
CA HIS A 860 30.31 -8.77 31.92
C HIS A 860 31.78 -8.28 32.02
N PRO A 861 32.78 -9.17 31.91
CA PRO A 861 34.21 -8.81 31.96
C PRO A 861 34.65 -7.78 30.92
N PHE A 862 33.92 -7.67 29.81
CA PHE A 862 34.14 -6.62 28.80
C PHE A 862 34.17 -5.21 29.40
N PHE A 863 33.45 -4.99 30.51
CA PHE A 863 33.33 -3.71 31.18
C PHE A 863 34.27 -3.54 32.40
N ASP A 864 35.14 -4.50 32.71
CA ASP A 864 35.99 -4.45 33.92
C ASP A 864 36.93 -3.24 33.94
N GLU A 865 37.43 -2.82 32.78
CA GLU A 865 38.22 -1.59 32.65
C GLU A 865 37.48 -0.34 33.17
N LEU A 866 36.15 -0.28 33.07
CA LEU A 866 35.36 0.85 33.59
C LEU A 866 35.32 0.86 35.13
N ARG A 867 35.57 -0.29 35.77
CA ARG A 867 35.54 -0.49 37.23
C ARG A 867 36.88 -0.24 37.89
N GLU A 868 37.93 0.05 37.12
CA GLU A 868 39.22 0.38 37.69
C GLU A 868 39.19 1.76 38.36
N PRO A 869 39.75 1.95 39.57
CA PRO A 869 39.71 3.24 40.29
C PRO A 869 40.30 4.41 39.48
N ASN A 870 41.27 4.09 38.62
CA ASN A 870 42.01 5.03 37.80
C ASN A 870 41.49 5.11 36.36
N ALA A 871 40.35 4.47 36.04
CA ALA A 871 39.75 4.55 34.71
C ALA A 871 39.37 6.01 34.39
N ARG A 872 39.82 6.49 33.23
CA ARG A 872 39.60 7.87 32.74
C ARG A 872 39.30 7.85 31.25
N LEU A 873 38.66 8.91 30.78
CA LEU A 873 38.47 9.16 29.36
C LEU A 873 39.82 9.39 28.67
N PRO A 874 39.95 9.15 27.34
CA PRO A 874 41.19 9.41 26.59
C PRO A 874 41.77 10.81 26.73
N ASN A 875 40.93 11.80 27.05
CA ASN A 875 41.33 13.20 27.29
C ASN A 875 41.74 13.48 28.75
N GLY A 876 41.85 12.46 29.61
CA GLY A 876 42.22 12.56 31.02
C GLY A 876 41.07 12.92 31.99
N ARG A 877 39.88 13.23 31.48
CA ARG A 877 38.71 13.55 32.33
C ARG A 877 38.15 12.30 33.03
N PRO A 878 37.49 12.44 34.20
CA PRO A 878 36.81 11.32 34.85
C PRO A 878 35.67 10.75 34.00
N LEU A 879 35.38 9.46 34.17
CA LEU A 879 34.19 8.83 33.61
C LEU A 879 32.91 9.43 34.26
N PRO A 880 31.76 9.42 33.57
CA PRO A 880 30.48 9.76 34.20
C PRO A 880 30.14 8.78 35.34
N PRO A 881 29.16 9.08 36.21
CA PRO A 881 28.68 8.12 37.22
C PRO A 881 28.11 6.85 36.56
N LEU A 882 28.71 5.69 36.86
CA LEU A 882 28.35 4.39 36.28
C LEU A 882 27.80 3.37 37.28
N PHE A 883 28.07 3.58 38.57
CA PHE A 883 27.88 2.56 39.61
C PHE A 883 26.84 2.96 40.67
N ASP A 884 26.12 4.05 40.43
CA ASP A 884 25.03 4.60 41.25
C ASP A 884 23.70 3.87 40.99
N PHE A 885 23.74 2.53 40.97
CA PHE A 885 22.55 1.70 40.79
C PHE A 885 21.53 1.91 41.92
N LYS A 886 20.24 1.81 41.60
CA LYS A 886 19.14 2.03 42.55
C LYS A 886 18.18 0.84 42.57
N GLN A 887 16.97 1.05 42.07
CA GLN A 887 15.89 0.07 42.06
C GLN A 887 16.16 -1.08 41.08
N GLU A 888 17.08 -0.89 40.13
CA GLU A 888 17.47 -1.93 39.15
C GLU A 888 18.10 -3.16 39.81
N LEU A 889 18.68 -3.02 41.02
CA LEU A 889 19.27 -4.14 41.77
C LEU A 889 18.24 -4.92 42.61
N SER A 890 16.97 -4.52 42.59
CA SER A 890 15.93 -5.21 43.35
C SER A 890 15.79 -6.66 42.86
N GLY A 891 16.09 -7.62 43.72
CA GLY A 891 16.10 -9.05 43.39
C GLY A 891 17.40 -9.58 42.77
N ALA A 892 18.45 -8.76 42.63
CA ALA A 892 19.77 -9.21 42.21
C ALA A 892 20.47 -10.01 43.32
N SER A 893 21.23 -11.05 42.95
CA SER A 893 22.03 -11.82 43.90
C SER A 893 23.20 -10.98 44.45
N ALA A 894 23.65 -11.29 45.68
CA ALA A 894 24.79 -10.62 46.29
C ALA A 894 26.05 -10.69 45.40
N ASP A 895 26.28 -11.83 44.75
CA ASP A 895 27.39 -12.02 43.82
C ASP A 895 27.31 -11.10 42.59
N LEU A 896 26.11 -10.88 42.05
CA LEU A 896 25.90 -9.97 40.93
C LEU A 896 26.14 -8.51 41.36
N VAL A 897 25.63 -8.12 42.53
CA VAL A 897 25.87 -6.78 43.10
C VAL A 897 27.35 -6.53 43.32
N ASN A 898 28.09 -7.53 43.85
CA ASN A 898 29.53 -7.44 44.07
C ASN A 898 30.33 -7.30 42.76
N ARG A 899 29.87 -7.92 41.66
CA ARG A 899 30.48 -7.74 40.33
C ARG A 899 30.13 -6.39 39.68
N LEU A 900 28.98 -5.81 40.01
CA LEU A 900 28.53 -4.54 39.43
C LEU A 900 29.16 -3.32 40.11
N ILE A 901 29.21 -3.31 41.45
CA ILE A 901 29.69 -2.17 42.24
C ILE A 901 31.09 -2.49 42.78
N PRO A 902 32.15 -1.82 42.29
CA PRO A 902 33.51 -2.08 42.75
C PRO A 902 33.75 -1.53 44.17
N ASP A 903 34.66 -2.14 44.92
CA ASP A 903 34.85 -1.87 46.36
C ASP A 903 35.28 -0.45 46.68
N HIS A 904 35.97 0.24 45.76
CA HIS A 904 36.32 1.65 45.94
C HIS A 904 35.08 2.56 45.89
N VAL A 905 34.03 2.19 45.13
CA VAL A 905 32.75 2.90 45.11
C VAL A 905 31.92 2.56 46.35
N LYS A 906 31.87 1.30 46.77
CA LYS A 906 31.18 0.90 48.02
C LYS A 906 31.68 1.70 49.23
N ARG A 907 33.02 1.87 49.31
CA ARG A 907 33.67 2.68 50.34
C ARG A 907 33.28 4.16 50.27
N GLN A 908 33.15 4.73 49.07
CA GLN A 908 32.70 6.11 48.87
C GLN A 908 31.21 6.31 49.18
N MET A 909 30.37 5.30 48.95
CA MET A 909 28.92 5.33 49.21
C MET A 909 28.53 4.98 50.65
N GLY A 910 29.48 4.65 51.52
CA GLY A 910 29.19 4.27 52.92
C GLY A 910 28.51 2.91 53.08
N LEU A 911 28.53 2.05 52.06
CA LEU A 911 27.95 0.71 52.10
C LEU A 911 28.91 -0.27 52.81
N GLN A 912 28.88 -0.31 54.14
CA GLN A 912 29.48 -1.40 54.93
C GLN A 912 28.51 -2.59 54.95
N PHE A 913 28.84 -3.68 54.28
CA PHE A 913 28.23 -4.99 54.56
C PHE A 913 29.20 -5.84 55.37
N LEU A 914 28.66 -6.45 56.42
CA LEU A 914 29.29 -7.31 57.41
C LEU A 914 30.26 -8.33 56.80
N HIS A 915 31.46 -8.40 57.37
CA HIS A 915 32.33 -9.57 57.24
C HIS A 915 31.57 -10.83 57.68
N PRO A 916 31.73 -11.98 57.00
CA PRO A 916 31.43 -13.26 57.62
C PRO A 916 32.42 -13.43 58.77
N THR A 917 31.91 -13.48 60.00
CA THR A 917 32.65 -13.97 61.14
C THR A 917 33.14 -15.38 60.84
N GLY A 918 34.46 -15.57 60.91
CA GLY A 918 35.04 -16.90 60.91
C GLY A 918 34.48 -17.70 62.08
N THR A 919 34.11 -18.94 61.81
CA THR A 919 34.05 -19.99 62.84
C THR A 919 35.29 -20.85 62.66
N GLY A 920 36.21 -20.71 63.60
CA GLY A 920 37.23 -21.72 63.85
C GLY A 920 36.61 -22.81 64.72
N THR A 921 36.58 -24.03 64.17
CA THR A 921 37.09 -25.32 64.68
C THR A 921 36.56 -26.42 63.78
#